data_AF-A0AAW1DA52-F1
#
_entry.id   AF-A0AAW1DA52-F1
#
_cell.length_a   1.000
_cell.length_b   1.000
_cell.length_c   1.000
_cell.angle_alpha   90.00
_cell.angle_beta   90.00
_cell.angle_gamma   90.00
#
_symmetry.space_group_name_H-M   'P 1'
#
loop_
_entity.id
_entity.type
_entity.pdbx_description
1 polymer ?
#
loop_
_entity_poly.entity_id
_entity_poly.type
_entity_poly.pdbx_seq_one_letter_code
_entity_poly.pdbx_strand_id
1 'polypeptide(L)'
;MEDILNAFSFRIMEMSPFNTHRVFSGYRRQNRDTPTDTSKGYHTTVDGVAVRKIFVANLPLNITSSDLLAKFQNYGKVYNVAIVPPSANRPSTFGFVTYYTPQEASRAIEDKNIFFRGRKLYVSPADSWHQPEELPNGKIIWDRRYLKKEEENDEEEVEEEDEDDEEEEEESVVINDEATCPISKLNDDCLHLIFNHLPLNQRVIIGHVCSRWRKVNETMWLGIRKLDFSSPPFSGELLTNKVLKLYLSLCPNITSLNIANPDHLLNSDAIVTIAQNCKSLEELTLRNIPIQKRSLALLAQFCPNLAAFYMNACASHHDREMITLVTKCKNLQKIGLKFSSSLSGSWLKHIKCPLQSLALEMYEMNPDFLLQGISRVQNTLKELSFISCPAIRCSDLDAIAKMVPNLTFLTLAGMFSLIRHNALLPITKLKNLIRLDLEQNSIVCDDFMKDLVANCPSLVHLNLSGTDHYHLTEKGLILVAKFSNLTHLRLACHSTLNDTILKTMSNKLKNLKHLDVMGCQSISDQGCIDIITNCSQLESLDVSGCLNITNSTILAALKLAEKGNRKKLHIIAGGTRVDTDVIIIKPEVKPYINIDLQTTIISRYDDFYESDDDNSDISLDDYDNMFEDDAGYYDFYSDDLDGFDSDLDPTIWF
;
A
#
# COMPACT_ATOMS: atom_id res chain seq x y z
N MET A 1 20.15 -17.69 -7.00
CA MET A 1 19.34 -16.58 -6.43
C MET A 1 18.01 -17.13 -5.90
N GLU A 2 17.29 -17.94 -6.69
CA GLU A 2 16.17 -18.77 -6.19
C GLU A 2 16.57 -19.76 -5.08
N ASP A 3 17.72 -20.43 -5.18
CA ASP A 3 18.18 -21.34 -4.13
C ASP A 3 18.54 -20.64 -2.80
N ILE A 4 18.90 -19.35 -2.89
CA ILE A 4 19.19 -18.50 -1.73
C ILE A 4 17.86 -18.05 -1.10
N LEU A 5 16.87 -17.68 -1.92
CA LEU A 5 15.52 -17.34 -1.45
C LEU A 5 14.80 -18.53 -0.79
N ASN A 6 15.02 -19.75 -1.28
CA ASN A 6 14.48 -20.97 -0.68
C ASN A 6 15.12 -21.33 0.67
N ALA A 7 16.44 -21.13 0.82
CA ALA A 7 17.13 -21.30 2.10
C ALA A 7 16.71 -20.26 3.15
N PHE A 8 16.40 -19.03 2.72
CA PHE A 8 15.87 -17.97 3.58
C PHE A 8 14.42 -18.21 4.03
N SER A 9 13.58 -18.77 3.16
CA SER A 9 12.19 -19.12 3.50
C SER A 9 12.12 -20.15 4.63
N PHE A 10 13.07 -21.10 4.67
CA PHE A 10 13.12 -22.16 5.68
C PHE A 10 13.59 -21.65 7.06
N ARG A 11 14.61 -20.78 7.12
CA ARG A 11 15.11 -20.20 8.38
C ARG A 11 14.15 -19.16 8.99
N ILE A 12 13.39 -18.44 8.17
CA ILE A 12 12.41 -17.45 8.63
C ILE A 12 11.16 -18.11 9.24
N MET A 13 10.80 -19.33 8.82
CA MET A 13 9.71 -20.09 9.46
C MET A 13 10.06 -20.58 10.87
N GLU A 14 11.34 -20.72 11.21
CA GLU A 14 11.78 -21.24 12.52
C GLU A 14 11.88 -20.17 13.62
N MET A 15 11.92 -18.87 13.28
CA MET A 15 12.20 -17.78 14.24
C MET A 15 11.01 -16.85 14.57
N SER A 16 9.79 -17.15 14.12
CA SER A 16 8.60 -16.36 14.47
C SER A 16 7.91 -16.85 15.76
N PRO A 17 7.73 -16.00 16.80
CA PRO A 17 6.89 -16.33 17.95
C PRO A 17 5.39 -16.10 17.69
N PHE A 18 5.00 -15.63 16.50
CA PHE A 18 3.60 -15.38 16.14
C PHE A 18 3.16 -16.31 15.01
N ASN A 19 2.75 -17.52 15.39
CA ASN A 19 1.99 -18.41 14.54
C ASN A 19 0.67 -18.78 15.24
N THR A 20 -0.17 -17.77 15.44
CA THR A 20 -1.60 -17.99 15.72
C THR A 20 -2.39 -17.73 14.46
N HIS A 21 -3.14 -18.74 14.04
CA HIS A 21 -4.21 -18.74 13.04
C HIS A 21 -3.86 -19.24 11.63
N ARG A 22 -3.61 -20.56 11.53
CA ARG A 22 -4.30 -21.35 10.52
C ARG A 22 -5.79 -21.50 10.90
N VAL A 23 -6.65 -20.84 10.11
CA VAL A 23 -7.97 -21.29 9.67
C VAL A 23 -8.93 -21.82 10.76
N PHE A 24 -9.80 -20.94 11.25
CA PHE A 24 -11.09 -21.34 11.83
C PHE A 24 -12.16 -21.37 10.74
N SER A 25 -12.24 -22.48 10.02
CA SER A 25 -13.52 -22.91 9.44
C SER A 25 -13.51 -24.42 9.24
N GLY A 26 -14.32 -25.12 10.05
CA GLY A 26 -14.84 -26.43 9.71
C GLY A 26 -13.89 -27.63 9.80
N TYR A 27 -13.41 -27.97 11.00
CA TYR A 27 -13.08 -29.38 11.28
C TYR A 27 -13.79 -29.88 12.54
N ARG A 28 -14.90 -30.55 12.26
CA ARG A 28 -15.50 -31.58 13.10
C ARG A 28 -14.39 -32.53 13.56
N ARG A 29 -14.33 -32.78 14.87
CA ARG A 29 -13.45 -33.74 15.56
C ARG A 29 -13.23 -35.02 14.74
N GLN A 30 -12.03 -35.19 14.20
CA GLN A 30 -11.46 -36.48 13.83
C GLN A 30 -10.03 -36.54 14.40
N ASN A 31 -9.65 -37.73 14.83
CA ASN A 31 -8.49 -38.06 15.65
C ASN A 31 -7.19 -37.36 15.20
N ARG A 32 -6.47 -36.78 16.17
CA ARG A 32 -5.04 -36.45 16.02
C ARG A 32 -4.26 -37.76 15.97
N ASP A 33 -4.14 -38.33 14.78
CA ASP A 33 -3.13 -39.33 14.48
C ASP A 33 -1.93 -38.61 13.85
N THR A 34 -1.03 -38.07 14.67
CA THR A 34 0.35 -37.86 14.22
C THR A 34 0.93 -39.25 13.95
N PRO A 35 1.32 -39.60 12.71
CA PRO A 35 1.94 -40.89 12.44
C PRO A 35 3.22 -40.99 13.27
N THR A 36 3.26 -41.93 14.20
CA THR A 36 4.46 -42.21 15.00
C THR A 36 5.09 -43.50 14.49
N ASP A 37 6.37 -43.46 14.12
CA ASP A 37 7.10 -44.67 13.76
C ASP A 37 7.42 -45.47 15.04
N THR A 38 6.94 -46.72 15.09
CA THR A 38 7.16 -47.67 16.20
C THR A 38 8.31 -48.66 15.92
N SER A 39 9.03 -48.51 14.81
CA SER A 39 10.13 -49.41 14.40
C SER A 39 11.26 -49.50 15.45
N LYS A 40 11.43 -48.46 16.28
CA LYS A 40 12.47 -48.36 17.32
C LYS A 40 12.05 -48.86 18.71
N GLY A 41 10.84 -49.41 18.87
CA GLY A 41 10.32 -49.89 20.16
C GLY A 41 9.82 -48.79 21.12
N TYR A 42 9.66 -47.56 20.62
CA TYR A 42 9.04 -46.41 21.31
C TYR A 42 8.49 -45.43 20.26
N HIS A 43 7.56 -44.56 20.65
CA HIS A 43 6.99 -43.56 19.75
C HIS A 43 7.97 -42.43 19.42
N THR A 44 7.98 -42.01 18.16
CA THR A 44 8.70 -40.83 17.66
C THR A 44 7.71 -39.84 17.04
N THR A 45 8.04 -38.54 17.06
CA THR A 45 7.29 -37.52 16.31
C THR A 45 7.55 -37.65 14.80
N VAL A 46 6.80 -36.94 13.96
CA VAL A 46 6.94 -36.97 12.49
C VAL A 46 8.37 -36.64 12.03
N ASP A 47 9.07 -35.83 12.84
CA ASP A 47 10.42 -35.33 12.58
C ASP A 47 11.50 -36.29 13.14
N GLY A 48 11.10 -37.47 13.64
CA GLY A 48 11.99 -38.51 14.17
C GLY A 48 12.44 -38.31 15.63
N VAL A 49 11.98 -37.27 16.32
CA VAL A 49 12.33 -36.98 17.72
C VAL A 49 11.65 -37.96 18.67
N ALA A 50 12.41 -38.55 19.60
CA ALA A 50 11.91 -39.51 20.58
C ALA A 50 10.90 -38.88 21.55
N VAL A 51 9.72 -39.50 21.69
CA VAL A 51 8.64 -38.96 22.54
C VAL A 51 8.91 -39.30 24.00
N ARG A 52 9.28 -38.31 24.79
CA ARG A 52 9.41 -38.40 26.27
C ARG A 52 8.29 -37.65 26.98
N LYS A 53 7.68 -36.65 26.32
CA LYS A 53 6.58 -35.84 26.85
C LYS A 53 5.26 -36.18 26.16
N ILE A 54 4.24 -36.44 26.96
CA ILE A 54 2.89 -36.77 26.53
C ILE A 54 1.90 -35.65 26.90
N PHE A 55 0.87 -35.51 26.09
CA PHE A 55 -0.28 -34.64 26.30
C PHE A 55 -1.45 -35.45 26.86
N VAL A 56 -2.10 -34.93 27.90
CA VAL A 56 -3.23 -35.58 28.59
C VAL A 56 -4.45 -34.66 28.57
N ALA A 57 -5.49 -35.06 27.84
CA ALA A 57 -6.73 -34.31 27.67
C ALA A 57 -7.88 -34.84 28.55
N ASN A 58 -8.95 -34.04 28.61
CA ASN A 58 -10.19 -34.34 29.35
C ASN A 58 -10.00 -34.48 30.87
N LEU A 59 -9.12 -33.65 31.43
CA LEU A 59 -8.86 -33.61 32.86
C LEU A 59 -10.05 -32.97 33.63
N PRO A 60 -10.36 -33.42 34.86
CA PRO A 60 -11.31 -32.71 35.72
C PRO A 60 -10.75 -31.34 36.15
N LEU A 61 -11.64 -30.35 36.31
CA LEU A 61 -11.25 -28.96 36.63
C LEU A 61 -10.47 -28.83 37.95
N ASN A 62 -10.67 -29.77 38.89
CA ASN A 62 -10.05 -29.80 40.21
C ASN A 62 -8.87 -30.79 40.32
N ILE A 63 -8.23 -31.15 39.20
CA ILE A 63 -7.07 -32.04 39.22
C ILE A 63 -5.82 -31.31 39.74
N THR A 64 -5.00 -32.00 40.52
CA THR A 64 -3.70 -31.49 41.00
C THR A 64 -2.53 -32.19 40.30
N SER A 65 -1.33 -31.59 40.32
CA SER A 65 -0.13 -32.23 39.76
C SER A 65 0.19 -33.55 40.46
N SER A 66 -0.09 -33.66 41.76
CA SER A 66 0.05 -34.88 42.56
C SER A 66 -0.92 -35.98 42.09
N ASP A 67 -2.16 -35.63 41.72
CA ASP A 67 -3.14 -36.59 41.17
C ASP A 67 -2.66 -37.19 39.84
N LEU A 68 -2.14 -36.34 38.93
CA LEU A 68 -1.59 -36.79 37.65
C LEU A 68 -0.33 -37.64 37.84
N LEU A 69 0.59 -37.21 38.71
CA LEU A 69 1.79 -37.96 39.04
C LEU A 69 1.43 -39.36 39.57
N ALA A 70 0.53 -39.43 40.55
CA ALA A 70 0.09 -40.70 41.14
C ALA A 70 -0.57 -41.64 40.11
N LYS A 71 -1.24 -41.08 39.10
CA LYS A 71 -1.86 -41.86 38.03
C LYS A 71 -0.85 -42.36 37.00
N PHE A 72 0.09 -41.50 36.59
CA PHE A 72 0.99 -41.76 35.47
C PHE A 72 2.34 -42.40 35.88
N GLN A 73 2.69 -42.41 37.15
CA GLN A 73 3.85 -43.16 37.67
C GLN A 73 3.74 -44.68 37.44
N ASN A 74 2.52 -45.20 37.25
CA ASN A 74 2.30 -46.63 36.98
C ASN A 74 2.88 -47.08 35.63
N TYR A 75 3.14 -46.15 34.70
CA TYR A 75 3.69 -46.45 33.38
C TYR A 75 5.21 -46.24 33.31
N GLY A 76 5.82 -45.61 34.32
CA GLY A 76 7.25 -45.32 34.36
C GLY A 76 7.62 -44.17 35.29
N LYS A 77 8.92 -43.89 35.41
CA LYS A 77 9.43 -42.79 36.24
C LYS A 77 9.11 -41.45 35.58
N VAL A 78 8.29 -40.63 36.25
CA VAL A 78 7.89 -39.30 35.76
C VAL A 78 8.95 -38.26 36.17
N TYR A 79 9.43 -37.49 35.19
CA TYR A 79 10.33 -36.35 35.36
C TYR A 79 9.57 -35.09 35.78
N ASN A 80 8.48 -34.77 35.09
CA ASN A 80 7.71 -33.53 35.31
C ASN A 80 6.22 -33.71 34.97
N VAL A 81 5.35 -33.02 35.70
CA VAL A 81 3.92 -32.88 35.42
C VAL A 81 3.55 -31.40 35.40
N ALA A 82 2.90 -30.96 34.32
CA ALA A 82 2.39 -29.60 34.18
C ALA A 82 0.89 -29.60 33.85
N ILE A 83 0.10 -28.77 34.53
CA ILE A 83 -1.35 -28.62 34.26
C ILE A 83 -1.61 -27.22 33.72
N VAL A 84 -2.42 -27.14 32.68
CA VAL A 84 -2.84 -25.88 32.07
C VAL A 84 -4.32 -25.65 32.40
N PRO A 85 -4.67 -24.63 33.20
CA PRO A 85 -6.05 -24.31 33.55
C PRO A 85 -6.82 -23.75 32.33
N PRO A 86 -8.17 -23.75 32.39
CA PRO A 86 -8.99 -23.17 31.34
C PRO A 86 -8.78 -21.65 31.24
N SER A 87 -9.01 -21.08 30.06
CA SER A 87 -8.96 -19.63 29.80
C SER A 87 -10.18 -19.17 29.01
N ALA A 88 -10.39 -17.85 28.85
CA ALA A 88 -11.54 -17.29 28.12
C ALA A 88 -11.72 -17.87 26.70
N ASN A 89 -10.62 -18.24 26.03
CA ASN A 89 -10.62 -18.84 24.70
C ASN A 89 -10.50 -20.38 24.70
N ARG A 90 -10.45 -21.03 25.87
CA ARG A 90 -10.25 -22.49 26.01
C ARG A 90 -10.95 -23.04 27.27
N PRO A 91 -12.17 -23.59 27.15
CA PRO A 91 -12.99 -23.98 28.31
C PRO A 91 -12.59 -25.30 28.99
N SER A 92 -11.55 -26.01 28.52
CA SER A 92 -11.14 -27.33 29.03
C SER A 92 -9.70 -27.35 29.57
N THR A 93 -9.51 -27.99 30.73
CA THR A 93 -8.19 -28.29 31.33
C THR A 93 -7.51 -29.46 30.62
N PHE A 94 -6.19 -29.36 30.43
CA PHE A 94 -5.31 -30.45 30.00
C PHE A 94 -3.96 -30.37 30.73
N GLY A 95 -3.12 -31.38 30.57
CA GLY A 95 -1.81 -31.42 31.19
C GLY A 95 -0.77 -32.12 30.33
N PHE A 96 0.48 -32.02 30.76
CA PHE A 96 1.62 -32.72 30.19
C PHE A 96 2.30 -33.56 31.24
N VAL A 97 2.78 -34.73 30.84
CA VAL A 97 3.61 -35.61 31.67
C VAL A 97 4.89 -35.93 30.89
N THR A 98 6.05 -35.71 31.49
CA THR A 98 7.36 -36.04 30.90
C THR A 98 7.96 -37.23 31.63
N TYR A 99 8.41 -38.25 30.90
CA TYR A 99 9.10 -39.43 31.42
C TYR A 99 10.61 -39.35 31.23
N TYR A 100 11.36 -40.13 32.01
CA TYR A 100 12.82 -40.22 31.85
C TYR A 100 13.22 -40.97 30.57
N THR A 101 12.42 -41.94 30.13
CA THR A 101 12.69 -42.71 28.91
C THR A 101 11.53 -42.66 27.90
N PRO A 102 11.81 -42.71 26.58
CA PRO A 102 10.76 -42.77 25.56
C PRO A 102 9.87 -44.02 25.64
N GLN A 103 10.41 -45.14 26.13
CA GLN A 103 9.69 -46.40 26.29
C GLN A 103 8.61 -46.29 27.38
N GLU A 104 8.92 -45.60 28.48
CA GLU A 104 7.95 -45.32 29.55
C GLU A 104 6.78 -44.45 29.07
N ALA A 105 7.07 -43.41 28.30
CA ALA A 105 6.05 -42.57 27.67
C ALA A 105 5.18 -43.38 26.71
N SER A 106 5.79 -44.33 25.98
CA SER A 106 5.07 -45.15 25.01
C SER A 106 4.06 -46.09 25.67
N ARG A 107 4.40 -46.69 26.82
CA ARG A 107 3.46 -47.50 27.61
C ARG A 107 2.20 -46.72 28.03
N ALA A 108 2.36 -45.43 28.34
CA ALA A 108 1.23 -44.56 28.70
C ALA A 108 0.37 -44.16 27.50
N ILE A 109 0.95 -44.06 26.30
CA ILE A 109 0.22 -43.76 25.06
C ILE A 109 -0.56 -44.99 24.56
N GLU A 110 0.01 -46.17 24.70
CA GLU A 110 -0.58 -47.43 24.24
C GLU A 110 -1.81 -47.86 25.08
N ASP A 111 -1.90 -47.44 26.34
CA ASP A 111 -3.06 -47.69 27.19
C ASP A 111 -4.25 -46.80 26.79
N LYS A 112 -5.18 -47.38 26.02
CA LYS A 112 -6.40 -46.70 25.56
C LYS A 112 -7.52 -46.64 26.62
N ASN A 113 -7.30 -47.17 27.83
CA ASN A 113 -8.32 -47.32 28.88
C ASN A 113 -7.93 -46.65 30.20
N ILE A 114 -7.37 -45.44 30.12
CA ILE A 114 -7.01 -44.64 31.30
C ILE A 114 -8.24 -43.89 31.82
N PHE A 115 -8.72 -44.29 33.00
CA PHE A 115 -9.79 -43.59 33.70
C PHE A 115 -9.29 -42.89 34.98
N PHE A 116 -9.79 -41.68 35.23
CA PHE A 116 -9.56 -40.94 36.46
C PHE A 116 -10.87 -40.29 36.93
N ARG A 117 -11.28 -40.58 38.18
CA ARG A 117 -12.54 -40.11 38.79
C ARG A 117 -13.77 -40.27 37.87
N GLY A 118 -13.91 -41.43 37.21
CA GLY A 118 -15.01 -41.74 36.30
C GLY A 118 -14.94 -41.10 34.91
N ARG A 119 -13.88 -40.34 34.60
CA ARG A 119 -13.63 -39.76 33.26
C ARG A 119 -12.56 -40.53 32.51
N LYS A 120 -12.78 -40.78 31.22
CA LYS A 120 -11.76 -41.32 30.33
C LYS A 120 -10.77 -40.22 29.94
N LEU A 121 -9.49 -40.43 30.22
CA LEU A 121 -8.41 -39.54 29.80
C LEU A 121 -7.95 -39.89 28.39
N TYR A 122 -7.53 -38.89 27.62
CA TYR A 122 -6.96 -39.09 26.28
C TYR A 122 -5.48 -38.73 26.32
N VAL A 123 -4.64 -39.68 25.94
CA VAL A 123 -3.18 -39.51 25.94
C VAL A 123 -2.67 -39.55 24.50
N SER A 124 -1.81 -38.60 24.15
CA SER A 124 -1.14 -38.54 22.85
C SER A 124 0.30 -38.02 23.03
N PRO A 125 1.20 -38.20 22.04
CA PRO A 125 2.46 -37.48 22.02
C PRO A 125 2.26 -35.96 22.14
N ALA A 126 3.16 -35.27 22.83
CA ALA A 126 3.26 -33.81 22.73
C ALA A 126 4.00 -33.42 21.44
N ASP A 127 3.73 -32.22 20.92
CA ASP A 127 4.35 -31.71 19.69
C ASP A 127 5.89 -31.69 19.79
N SER A 128 6.60 -31.77 18.66
CA SER A 128 8.06 -31.95 18.61
C SER A 128 8.83 -30.85 19.35
N TRP A 129 8.39 -29.59 19.27
CA TRP A 129 9.00 -28.45 20.00
C TRP A 129 8.74 -28.46 21.51
N HIS A 130 7.90 -29.37 22.03
CA HIS A 130 7.69 -29.58 23.46
C HIS A 130 8.47 -30.78 24.01
N GLN A 131 9.17 -31.55 23.16
CA GLN A 131 9.99 -32.68 23.59
C GLN A 131 11.33 -32.19 24.17
N PRO A 132 11.90 -32.87 25.18
CA PRO A 132 13.28 -32.66 25.60
C PRO A 132 14.26 -32.91 24.44
N GLU A 133 15.32 -32.10 24.35
CA GLU A 133 16.31 -32.22 23.29
C GLU A 133 17.39 -33.22 23.68
N GLU A 134 17.73 -34.12 22.76
CA GLU A 134 18.77 -35.13 22.94
C GLU A 134 19.96 -34.76 22.05
N LEU A 135 21.07 -34.41 22.68
CA LEU A 135 22.31 -34.06 21.97
C LEU A 135 22.95 -35.31 21.35
N PRO A 136 23.82 -35.17 20.33
CA PRO A 136 24.50 -36.31 19.69
C PRO A 136 25.31 -37.19 20.64
N ASN A 137 25.72 -36.66 21.80
CA ASN A 137 26.42 -37.39 22.86
C ASN A 137 25.48 -38.14 23.83
N GLY A 138 24.16 -38.13 23.58
CA GLY A 138 23.15 -38.80 24.42
C GLY A 138 22.70 -38.00 25.65
N LYS A 139 23.20 -36.77 25.86
CA LYS A 139 22.76 -35.90 26.96
C LYS A 139 21.37 -35.31 26.65
N ILE A 140 20.46 -35.38 27.61
CA ILE A 140 19.10 -34.82 27.50
C ILE A 140 19.02 -33.44 28.16
N ILE A 141 18.59 -32.45 27.39
CA ILE A 141 18.25 -31.11 27.88
C ILE A 141 16.75 -31.09 28.23
N TRP A 142 16.46 -31.14 29.52
CA TRP A 142 15.10 -31.27 30.05
C TRP A 142 14.32 -29.96 30.13
N ASP A 143 15.01 -28.83 30.34
CA ASP A 143 14.41 -27.49 30.38
C ASP A 143 15.33 -26.49 29.65
N ARG A 144 14.84 -25.90 28.56
CA ARG A 144 15.58 -24.90 27.77
C ARG A 144 15.83 -23.59 28.51
N ARG A 145 15.25 -23.40 29.71
CA ARG A 145 15.39 -22.17 30.51
C ARG A 145 16.67 -22.10 31.34
N TYR A 146 17.45 -23.19 31.42
CA TYR A 146 18.67 -23.24 32.26
C TYR A 146 19.96 -22.82 31.54
N LEU A 147 19.97 -22.68 30.21
CA LEU A 147 21.12 -22.16 29.45
C LEU A 147 21.33 -20.65 29.57
N LYS A 148 20.41 -19.93 30.25
CA LYS A 148 20.39 -18.47 30.31
C LYS A 148 20.92 -17.89 31.64
N LYS A 149 21.48 -18.73 32.51
CA LYS A 149 21.81 -18.37 33.90
C LYS A 149 23.27 -18.57 34.30
N GLU A 150 24.07 -19.24 33.47
CA GLU A 150 25.50 -19.45 33.73
C GLU A 150 26.39 -18.40 33.02
N GLU A 151 25.84 -17.57 32.11
CA GLU A 151 26.60 -16.48 31.45
C GLU A 151 26.62 -15.16 32.25
N GLU A 152 25.93 -15.06 33.40
CA GLU A 152 25.76 -13.80 34.15
C GLU A 152 26.56 -13.72 35.47
N ASN A 153 27.39 -14.70 35.83
CA ASN A 153 27.98 -14.78 37.19
C ASN A 153 29.52 -14.74 37.28
N ASP A 154 30.28 -14.63 36.18
CA ASP A 154 31.76 -14.73 36.21
C ASP A 154 32.49 -13.39 35.92
N GLU A 155 31.89 -12.25 36.28
CA GLU A 155 32.61 -10.96 36.30
C GLU A 155 32.49 -10.28 37.67
N GLU A 156 33.24 -10.75 38.67
CA GLU A 156 33.74 -9.91 39.78
C GLU A 156 34.77 -10.65 40.68
N GLU A 157 35.99 -10.06 40.78
CA GLU A 157 37.06 -10.23 41.80
C GLU A 157 37.94 -11.50 41.82
N VAL A 158 39.25 -11.55 42.16
CA VAL A 158 40.44 -10.66 42.30
C VAL A 158 41.64 -11.61 42.54
N GLU A 159 42.80 -11.30 41.94
CA GLU A 159 44.24 -11.55 42.31
C GLU A 159 44.79 -12.85 42.97
N GLU A 160 45.92 -13.29 42.37
CA GLU A 160 47.16 -13.96 42.89
C GLU A 160 47.11 -15.27 43.71
N GLU A 161 47.68 -16.37 43.17
CA GLU A 161 48.95 -17.03 43.61
C GLU A 161 49.15 -18.38 42.88
N ASP A 162 50.40 -18.84 42.85
CA ASP A 162 51.06 -19.79 41.94
C ASP A 162 50.69 -21.29 42.04
N GLU A 163 51.27 -22.03 41.07
CA GLU A 163 51.66 -23.45 41.02
C GLU A 163 50.72 -24.48 40.33
N ASP A 164 51.18 -24.88 39.14
CA ASP A 164 51.30 -26.24 38.59
C ASP A 164 50.04 -27.16 38.60
N ASP A 165 49.48 -27.43 37.42
CA ASP A 165 49.78 -28.68 36.70
C ASP A 165 48.84 -28.91 35.48
N GLU A 166 49.50 -29.28 34.37
CA GLU A 166 49.04 -30.08 33.23
C GLU A 166 48.02 -29.50 32.24
N GLU A 167 48.60 -29.00 31.13
CA GLU A 167 47.97 -28.77 29.83
C GLU A 167 47.36 -30.06 29.25
N GLU A 168 46.04 -30.09 29.09
CA GLU A 168 45.42 -30.77 27.94
C GLU A 168 44.73 -29.69 27.09
N GLU A 169 45.30 -29.42 25.92
CA GLU A 169 44.77 -28.52 24.90
C GLU A 169 43.39 -29.02 24.41
N GLU A 170 42.30 -28.51 24.98
CA GLU A 170 41.01 -28.51 24.28
C GLU A 170 41.04 -27.37 23.26
N GLU A 171 41.33 -27.73 22.01
CA GLU A 171 41.07 -26.91 20.83
C GLU A 171 39.67 -26.31 20.94
N SER A 172 39.62 -25.01 21.22
CA SER A 172 38.44 -24.19 20.96
C SER A 172 38.17 -24.26 19.46
N VAL A 173 37.27 -25.18 19.07
CA VAL A 173 36.67 -25.15 17.74
C VAL A 173 35.78 -23.91 17.71
N VAL A 174 36.40 -22.79 17.35
CA VAL A 174 35.70 -21.69 16.69
C VAL A 174 34.97 -22.34 15.52
N ILE A 175 33.66 -22.52 15.64
CA ILE A 175 32.83 -22.91 14.51
C ILE A 175 32.92 -21.73 13.54
N ASN A 176 33.85 -21.87 12.60
CA ASN A 176 34.15 -20.91 11.57
C ASN A 176 33.03 -21.01 10.51
N ASP A 177 31.86 -20.47 10.84
CA ASP A 177 30.68 -20.44 9.96
C ASP A 177 30.84 -19.43 8.79
N GLU A 178 32.00 -18.76 8.69
CA GLU A 178 32.36 -17.89 7.57
C GLU A 178 32.73 -18.64 6.29
N ALA A 179 33.09 -19.92 6.36
CA ALA A 179 33.57 -20.67 5.19
C ALA A 179 32.45 -21.18 4.28
N THR A 180 31.25 -21.44 4.81
CA THR A 180 30.20 -22.22 4.14
C THR A 180 28.97 -21.40 3.71
N CYS A 181 28.78 -20.19 4.24
CA CYS A 181 27.64 -19.33 3.89
C CYS A 181 28.03 -18.29 2.81
N PRO A 182 27.55 -18.38 1.55
CA PRO A 182 27.99 -17.48 0.48
C PRO A 182 27.76 -15.98 0.75
N ILE A 183 26.80 -15.65 1.61
CA ILE A 183 26.41 -14.28 1.94
C ILE A 183 27.36 -13.59 2.93
N SER A 184 28.08 -14.34 3.79
CA SER A 184 29.03 -13.77 4.75
C SER A 184 30.25 -13.17 4.07
N LYS A 185 30.56 -13.63 2.84
CA LYS A 185 31.67 -13.15 2.00
C LYS A 185 31.39 -11.82 1.29
N LEU A 186 30.14 -11.37 1.27
CA LEU A 186 29.76 -10.08 0.67
C LEU A 186 30.16 -8.95 1.62
N ASN A 187 30.53 -7.79 1.09
CA ASN A 187 30.73 -6.59 1.91
C ASN A 187 29.37 -5.96 2.32
N ASP A 188 29.41 -4.97 3.22
CA ASP A 188 28.20 -4.35 3.76
C ASP A 188 27.40 -3.60 2.68
N ASP A 189 28.05 -3.05 1.65
CA ASP A 189 27.37 -2.42 0.51
C ASP A 189 26.53 -3.43 -0.28
N CYS A 190 27.07 -4.61 -0.56
CA CYS A 190 26.36 -5.70 -1.21
C CYS A 190 25.19 -6.19 -0.35
N LEU A 191 25.38 -6.31 0.97
CA LEU A 191 24.30 -6.66 1.90
C LEU A 191 23.20 -5.58 1.90
N HIS A 192 23.57 -4.30 1.92
CA HIS A 192 22.64 -3.20 1.87
C HIS A 192 21.82 -3.21 0.56
N LEU A 193 22.45 -3.49 -0.58
CA LEU A 193 21.75 -3.67 -1.86
C LEU A 193 20.76 -4.84 -1.81
N ILE A 194 21.18 -5.98 -1.26
CA ILE A 194 20.31 -7.16 -1.09
C ILE A 194 19.12 -6.82 -0.19
N PHE A 195 19.35 -6.20 0.97
CA PHE A 195 18.28 -5.84 1.91
C PHE A 195 17.31 -4.83 1.28
N ASN A 196 17.79 -3.93 0.43
CA ASN A 196 16.95 -3.00 -0.33
C ASN A 196 16.08 -3.66 -1.40
N HIS A 197 16.33 -4.91 -1.78
CA HIS A 197 15.44 -5.67 -2.66
C HIS A 197 14.33 -6.41 -1.89
N LEU A 198 14.43 -6.50 -0.56
CA LEU A 198 13.42 -7.14 0.26
C LEU A 198 12.24 -6.19 0.51
N PRO A 199 11.01 -6.69 0.62
CA PRO A 199 9.86 -5.90 1.03
C PRO A 199 10.04 -5.38 2.47
N LEU A 200 9.40 -4.25 2.78
CA LEU A 200 9.59 -3.52 4.05
C LEU A 200 9.42 -4.40 5.30
N ASN A 201 8.48 -5.34 5.29
CA ASN A 201 8.25 -6.28 6.38
C ASN A 201 9.42 -7.26 6.60
N GLN A 202 10.02 -7.76 5.52
CA GLN A 202 11.17 -8.65 5.61
C GLN A 202 12.43 -7.92 6.06
N ARG A 203 12.49 -6.59 5.91
CA ARG A 203 13.62 -5.79 6.40
C ARG A 203 13.68 -5.68 7.91
N VAL A 204 12.51 -5.70 8.58
CA VAL A 204 12.46 -5.58 10.04
C VAL A 204 13.17 -6.78 10.68
N ILE A 205 12.99 -7.99 10.13
CA ILE A 205 13.57 -9.22 10.68
C ILE A 205 15.07 -9.40 10.42
N ILE A 206 15.67 -8.64 9.49
CA ILE A 206 17.10 -8.72 9.14
C ILE A 206 17.98 -8.44 10.37
N GLY A 207 17.52 -7.54 11.24
CA GLY A 207 18.26 -7.13 12.44
C GLY A 207 18.45 -8.25 13.47
N HIS A 208 17.70 -9.35 13.35
CA HIS A 208 17.76 -10.49 14.26
C HIS A 208 18.63 -11.64 13.76
N VAL A 209 19.22 -11.54 12.56
CA VAL A 209 20.01 -12.65 11.98
C VAL A 209 21.38 -12.78 12.62
N CYS A 210 22.15 -11.69 12.67
CA CYS A 210 23.42 -11.62 13.36
C CYS A 210 23.81 -10.16 13.64
N SER A 211 24.78 -9.94 14.53
CA SER A 211 25.25 -8.60 14.92
C SER A 211 25.70 -7.74 13.73
N ARG A 212 26.35 -8.34 12.72
CA ARG A 212 26.75 -7.63 11.50
C ARG A 212 25.54 -7.17 10.70
N TRP A 213 24.55 -8.04 10.50
CA TRP A 213 23.35 -7.70 9.73
C TRP A 213 22.51 -6.65 10.44
N ARG A 214 22.48 -6.66 11.77
CA ARG A 214 21.86 -5.60 12.57
C ARG A 214 22.44 -4.22 12.25
N LYS A 215 23.77 -4.08 12.27
CA LYS A 215 24.46 -2.82 11.93
C LYS A 215 24.17 -2.37 10.48
N VAL A 216 24.20 -3.30 9.54
CA VAL A 216 23.87 -2.99 8.13
C VAL A 216 22.38 -2.62 7.98
N ASN A 217 21.48 -3.27 8.72
CA ASN A 217 20.06 -2.97 8.71
C ASN A 217 19.76 -1.58 9.30
N GLU A 218 20.40 -1.21 10.41
CA GLU A 218 20.27 0.13 11.02
C GLU A 218 20.68 1.23 10.05
N THR A 219 21.83 1.09 9.39
CA THR A 219 22.30 2.05 8.38
C THR A 219 21.38 2.12 7.17
N MET A 220 20.80 0.98 6.74
CA MET A 220 19.77 0.95 5.69
C MET A 220 18.51 1.73 6.10
N TRP A 221 17.99 1.52 7.30
CA TRP A 221 16.81 2.25 7.80
C TRP A 221 17.03 3.77 7.88
N LEU A 222 18.22 4.20 8.32
CA LEU A 222 18.63 5.61 8.29
C LEU A 222 18.68 6.20 6.87
N GLY A 223 18.93 5.35 5.87
CA GLY A 223 18.96 5.68 4.45
C GLY A 223 17.59 5.82 3.79
N ILE A 224 16.52 5.31 4.40
CA ILE A 224 15.17 5.38 3.81
C ILE A 224 14.68 6.83 3.81
N ARG A 225 14.19 7.27 2.65
CA ARG A 225 13.62 8.61 2.44
C ARG A 225 12.14 8.61 2.09
N LYS A 226 11.63 7.48 1.58
CA LYS A 226 10.25 7.33 1.12
C LYS A 226 9.66 6.05 1.69
N LEU A 227 8.48 6.15 2.30
CA LEU A 227 7.66 5.00 2.66
C LEU A 227 6.33 5.10 1.91
N ASP A 228 5.96 4.00 1.25
CA ASP A 228 4.73 3.91 0.50
C ASP A 228 3.89 2.72 1.00
N PHE A 229 2.70 3.05 1.51
CA PHE A 229 1.68 2.12 1.98
C PHE A 229 0.47 2.09 1.05
N SER A 230 0.63 2.42 -0.25
CA SER A 230 -0.39 2.18 -1.28
C SER A 230 -0.74 0.69 -1.40
N SER A 231 0.16 -0.18 -0.97
CA SER A 231 -0.06 -1.61 -0.77
C SER A 231 0.10 -1.95 0.72
N PRO A 232 -0.62 -2.96 1.24
CA PRO A 232 -0.49 -3.35 2.63
C PRO A 232 0.96 -3.72 3.00
N PRO A 233 1.45 -3.34 4.20
CA PRO A 233 2.83 -3.60 4.60
C PRO A 233 3.11 -5.10 4.81
N PHE A 234 2.08 -5.88 5.14
CA PHE A 234 2.17 -7.33 5.35
C PHE A 234 1.12 -8.06 4.50
N SER A 235 1.47 -9.25 4.03
CA SER A 235 0.52 -10.11 3.30
C SER A 235 -0.65 -10.48 4.21
N GLY A 236 -1.82 -9.94 3.93
CA GLY A 236 -3.06 -10.26 4.66
C GLY A 236 -3.29 -9.46 5.95
N GLU A 237 -2.44 -8.48 6.30
CA GLU A 237 -2.70 -7.58 7.42
C GLU A 237 -2.75 -6.11 6.99
N LEU A 238 -3.72 -5.39 7.56
CA LEU A 238 -3.95 -3.98 7.29
C LEU A 238 -2.99 -3.10 8.12
N LEU A 239 -2.67 -1.91 7.60
CA LEU A 239 -1.85 -0.94 8.32
C LEU A 239 -2.60 -0.41 9.56
N THR A 240 -1.98 -0.50 10.73
CA THR A 240 -2.51 0.01 12.01
C THR A 240 -1.62 1.13 12.55
N ASN A 241 -2.10 1.93 13.51
CA ASN A 241 -1.31 2.99 14.14
C ASN A 241 -0.01 2.46 14.78
N LYS A 242 -0.05 1.25 15.36
CA LYS A 242 1.13 0.62 16.00
C LYS A 242 2.19 0.29 14.96
N VAL A 243 1.78 -0.31 13.84
CA VAL A 243 2.67 -0.66 12.73
C VAL A 243 3.23 0.61 12.09
N LEU A 244 2.40 1.63 11.87
CA LEU A 244 2.85 2.92 11.37
C LEU A 244 3.92 3.51 12.29
N LYS A 245 3.66 3.59 13.60
CA LYS A 245 4.61 4.10 14.59
C LYS A 245 5.95 3.36 14.52
N LEU A 246 5.92 2.03 14.41
CA LEU A 246 7.12 1.20 14.27
C LEU A 246 7.96 1.58 13.04
N TYR A 247 7.34 1.67 11.86
CA TYR A 247 8.08 2.05 10.65
C TYR A 247 8.64 3.47 10.74
N LEU A 248 7.88 4.41 11.32
CA LEU A 248 8.32 5.79 11.47
C LEU A 248 9.48 5.92 12.48
N SER A 249 9.50 5.13 13.56
CA SER A 249 10.64 5.11 14.49
C SER A 249 11.92 4.56 13.86
N LEU A 250 11.79 3.67 12.87
CA LEU A 250 12.94 3.15 12.12
C LEU A 250 13.47 4.14 11.08
N CYS A 251 12.61 5.04 10.56
CA CYS A 251 12.95 5.93 9.44
C CYS A 251 12.98 7.42 9.86
N PRO A 252 13.95 7.89 10.68
CA PRO A 252 13.95 9.26 11.19
C PRO A 252 14.17 10.33 10.11
N ASN A 253 14.75 9.95 8.96
CA ASN A 253 15.07 10.85 7.85
C ASN A 253 14.03 10.81 6.72
N ILE A 254 12.80 10.36 7.00
CA ILE A 254 11.75 10.28 5.99
C ILE A 254 11.36 11.66 5.45
N THR A 255 11.25 11.73 4.12
CA THR A 255 10.88 12.95 3.37
C THR A 255 9.56 12.80 2.64
N SER A 256 9.14 11.58 2.29
CA SER A 256 7.88 11.31 1.60
C SER A 256 7.16 10.13 2.25
N LEU A 257 5.90 10.34 2.64
CA LEU A 257 5.05 9.31 3.23
C LEU A 257 3.74 9.23 2.44
N ASN A 258 3.46 8.06 1.87
CA ASN A 258 2.25 7.81 1.10
C ASN A 258 1.36 6.78 1.81
N ILE A 259 0.16 7.21 2.23
CA ILE A 259 -0.89 6.38 2.80
C ILE A 259 -2.16 6.56 1.95
N ALA A 260 -2.08 6.14 0.68
CA ALA A 260 -3.17 6.26 -0.29
C ALA A 260 -4.09 5.03 -0.37
N ASN A 261 -3.71 3.90 0.26
CA ASN A 261 -4.56 2.71 0.31
C ASN A 261 -5.76 2.96 1.24
N PRO A 262 -7.01 2.83 0.77
CA PRO A 262 -8.19 3.01 1.63
C PRO A 262 -8.33 1.89 2.67
N ASP A 263 -7.76 0.72 2.41
CA ASP A 263 -7.87 -0.46 3.25
C ASP A 263 -6.80 -0.43 4.36
N HIS A 264 -7.07 0.35 5.39
CA HIS A 264 -6.24 0.42 6.60
C HIS A 264 -7.10 0.57 7.86
N LEU A 265 -6.50 0.35 9.02
CA LEU A 265 -7.12 0.52 10.34
C LEU A 265 -6.56 1.74 11.07
N LEU A 266 -6.05 2.74 10.33
CA LEU A 266 -5.56 3.98 10.91
C LEU A 266 -6.71 4.84 11.42
N ASN A 267 -6.55 5.33 12.66
CA ASN A 267 -7.44 6.30 13.25
C ASN A 267 -6.81 7.71 13.24
N SER A 268 -7.47 8.67 13.87
CA SER A 268 -7.03 10.07 13.90
C SER A 268 -5.69 10.33 14.62
N ASP A 269 -5.21 9.41 15.46
CA ASP A 269 -3.89 9.53 16.11
C ASP A 269 -2.73 9.27 15.13
N ALA A 270 -3.02 8.75 13.93
CA ALA A 270 -2.00 8.48 12.92
C ALA A 270 -1.29 9.77 12.49
N ILE A 271 -2.04 10.86 12.27
CA ILE A 271 -1.47 12.16 11.87
C ILE A 271 -0.59 12.74 12.98
N VAL A 272 -1.00 12.59 14.24
CA VAL A 272 -0.21 13.01 15.40
C VAL A 272 1.10 12.23 15.47
N THR A 273 1.02 10.91 15.27
CA THR A 273 2.19 10.03 15.21
C THR A 273 3.14 10.44 14.09
N ILE A 274 2.63 10.76 12.90
CA ILE A 274 3.42 11.24 11.76
C ILE A 274 4.11 12.56 12.13
N ALA A 275 3.37 13.54 12.64
CA ALA A 275 3.91 14.84 13.02
C ALA A 275 5.07 14.72 14.02
N GLN A 276 4.95 13.84 15.02
CA GLN A 276 5.97 13.67 16.06
C GLN A 276 7.25 12.97 15.58
N ASN A 277 7.13 12.06 14.61
CA ASN A 277 8.27 11.23 14.17
C ASN A 277 8.93 11.73 12.88
N CYS A 278 8.23 12.50 12.03
CA CYS A 278 8.68 12.85 10.69
C CYS A 278 9.09 14.33 10.56
N LYS A 279 10.18 14.74 11.21
CA LYS A 279 10.61 16.17 11.24
C LYS A 279 11.09 16.70 9.88
N SER A 280 11.61 15.82 9.02
CA SER A 280 12.14 16.13 7.69
C SER A 280 11.12 15.92 6.57
N LEU A 281 9.83 15.77 6.90
CA LEU A 281 8.80 15.45 5.93
C LEU A 281 8.58 16.60 4.93
N GLU A 282 8.65 16.26 3.65
CA GLU A 282 8.45 17.16 2.50
C GLU A 282 7.15 16.83 1.75
N GLU A 283 6.72 15.57 1.73
CA GLU A 283 5.51 15.13 1.03
C GLU A 283 4.69 14.17 1.90
N LEU A 284 3.39 14.45 2.00
CA LEU A 284 2.45 13.62 2.74
C LEU A 284 1.18 13.38 1.94
N THR A 285 0.82 12.12 1.73
CA THR A 285 -0.45 11.69 1.14
C THR A 285 -1.24 10.88 2.14
N LEU A 286 -2.48 11.28 2.42
CA LEU A 286 -3.40 10.61 3.33
C LEU A 286 -4.70 10.26 2.61
N ARG A 287 -5.28 9.09 2.91
CA ARG A 287 -6.63 8.71 2.47
C ARG A 287 -7.39 8.12 3.64
N ASN A 288 -8.70 8.37 3.77
CA ASN A 288 -9.58 7.75 4.77
C ASN A 288 -9.13 7.87 6.24
N ILE A 289 -8.26 8.83 6.59
CA ILE A 289 -7.87 9.09 7.99
C ILE A 289 -8.68 10.27 8.53
N PRO A 290 -9.48 10.09 9.60
CA PRO A 290 -10.21 11.19 10.22
C PRO A 290 -9.27 12.27 10.78
N ILE A 291 -9.55 13.53 10.49
CA ILE A 291 -8.74 14.65 11.00
C ILE A 291 -9.31 15.12 12.34
N GLN A 292 -8.43 15.32 13.32
CA GLN A 292 -8.73 15.94 14.62
C GLN A 292 -8.35 17.44 14.58
N LYS A 293 -9.03 18.26 15.40
CA LYS A 293 -8.81 19.72 15.51
C LYS A 293 -7.36 20.17 15.70
N ARG A 294 -6.49 19.31 16.26
CA ARG A 294 -5.07 19.65 16.51
C ARG A 294 -4.09 18.95 15.57
N SER A 295 -4.51 17.95 14.80
CA SER A 295 -3.56 17.07 14.12
C SER A 295 -2.80 17.77 12.99
N LEU A 296 -3.47 18.55 12.13
CA LEU A 296 -2.78 19.34 11.10
C LEU A 296 -1.99 20.52 11.67
N ALA A 297 -2.42 21.08 12.82
CA ALA A 297 -1.67 22.12 13.49
C ALA A 297 -0.33 21.59 14.03
N LEU A 298 -0.32 20.37 14.59
CA LEU A 298 0.89 19.66 15.00
C LEU A 298 1.77 19.31 13.79
N LEU A 299 1.17 18.84 12.70
CA LEU A 299 1.89 18.60 11.45
C LEU A 299 2.60 19.87 10.97
N ALA A 300 1.89 21.00 10.94
CA ALA A 300 2.45 22.28 10.53
C ALA A 300 3.54 22.82 11.47
N GLN A 301 3.50 22.41 12.75
CA GLN A 301 4.50 22.79 13.76
C GLN A 301 5.78 21.93 13.66
N PHE A 302 5.62 20.61 13.52
CA PHE A 302 6.75 19.66 13.58
C PHE A 302 7.32 19.31 12.21
N CYS A 303 6.61 19.57 11.11
CA CYS A 303 7.04 19.32 9.73
C CYS A 303 7.12 20.63 8.92
N PRO A 304 8.05 21.55 9.25
CA PRO A 304 8.12 22.86 8.60
C PRO A 304 8.55 22.81 7.11
N ASN A 305 9.18 21.71 6.69
CA ASN A 305 9.68 21.51 5.32
C ASN A 305 8.63 20.96 4.35
N LEU A 306 7.39 20.78 4.81
CA LEU A 306 6.32 20.22 3.99
C LEU A 306 6.11 21.06 2.71
N ALA A 307 6.36 20.43 1.57
CA ALA A 307 6.28 20.99 0.22
C ALA A 307 5.05 20.49 -0.54
N ALA A 308 4.53 19.30 -0.21
CA ALA A 308 3.33 18.74 -0.83
C ALA A 308 2.43 18.06 0.21
N PHE A 309 1.14 18.38 0.17
CA PHE A 309 0.13 17.80 1.05
C PHE A 309 -1.09 17.34 0.25
N TYR A 310 -1.42 16.06 0.37
CA TYR A 310 -2.58 15.46 -0.30
C TYR A 310 -3.46 14.76 0.72
N MET A 311 -4.77 14.98 0.64
CA MET A 311 -5.77 14.22 1.41
C MET A 311 -6.95 13.80 0.54
N ASN A 312 -7.47 12.61 0.79
CA ASN A 312 -8.60 12.03 0.08
C ASN A 312 -9.59 11.39 1.08
N ALA A 313 -10.86 11.80 1.03
CA ALA A 313 -11.92 11.24 1.87
C ALA A 313 -11.58 11.25 3.38
N CYS A 314 -10.81 12.25 3.81
CA CYS A 314 -10.53 12.52 5.21
C CYS A 314 -11.70 13.33 5.79
N ALA A 315 -12.64 12.65 6.43
CA ALA A 315 -13.88 13.25 6.93
C ALA A 315 -13.66 14.11 8.17
N SER A 316 -13.93 15.43 8.09
CA SER A 316 -14.30 16.37 9.19
C SER A 316 -14.09 17.88 8.83
N HIS A 317 -14.79 18.82 9.48
CA HIS A 317 -14.75 20.28 9.24
C HIS A 317 -13.41 20.95 9.63
N HIS A 318 -12.51 21.18 8.67
CA HIS A 318 -11.10 21.55 8.97
C HIS A 318 -10.57 22.84 8.33
N ASP A 319 -11.43 23.80 8.01
CA ASP A 319 -10.97 25.10 7.49
C ASP A 319 -9.94 25.77 8.44
N ARG A 320 -10.16 25.75 9.76
CA ARG A 320 -9.25 26.38 10.75
C ARG A 320 -7.88 25.68 10.82
N GLU A 321 -7.87 24.37 10.71
CA GLU A 321 -6.68 23.55 10.77
C GLU A 321 -5.88 23.64 9.47
N MET A 322 -6.57 23.67 8.33
CA MET A 322 -5.97 23.99 7.02
C MET A 322 -5.38 25.40 7.00
N ILE A 323 -6.04 26.39 7.62
CA ILE A 323 -5.46 27.74 7.79
C ILE A 323 -4.10 27.65 8.50
N THR A 324 -3.99 26.85 9.57
CA THR A 324 -2.73 26.68 10.29
C THR A 324 -1.64 26.07 9.39
N LEU A 325 -2.00 25.06 8.60
CA LEU A 325 -1.10 24.42 7.64
C LEU A 325 -0.57 25.42 6.60
N VAL A 326 -1.45 26.11 5.88
CA VAL A 326 -1.06 27.01 4.77
C VAL A 326 -0.40 28.32 5.23
N THR A 327 -0.49 28.64 6.53
CA THR A 327 0.17 29.81 7.12
C THR A 327 1.53 29.48 7.73
N LYS A 328 1.72 28.30 8.33
CA LYS A 328 2.98 27.89 8.98
C LYS A 328 3.94 27.17 8.02
N CYS A 329 3.44 26.32 7.12
CA CYS A 329 4.28 25.59 6.15
C CYS A 329 4.68 26.50 4.97
N LYS A 330 5.75 27.28 5.15
CA LYS A 330 6.19 28.29 4.16
C LYS A 330 6.70 27.70 2.84
N ASN A 331 7.15 26.44 2.86
CA ASN A 331 7.67 25.74 1.67
C ASN A 331 6.58 25.01 0.87
N LEU A 332 5.32 25.07 1.29
CA LEU A 332 4.23 24.33 0.69
C LEU A 332 3.94 24.82 -0.73
N GLN A 333 4.15 23.94 -1.71
CA GLN A 333 4.02 24.20 -3.14
C GLN A 333 2.84 23.45 -3.77
N LYS A 334 2.39 22.34 -3.19
CA LYS A 334 1.31 21.51 -3.74
C LYS A 334 0.28 21.16 -2.68
N ILE A 335 -0.99 21.39 -3.00
CA ILE A 335 -2.13 20.98 -2.16
C ILE A 335 -3.12 20.23 -3.04
N GLY A 336 -3.50 19.02 -2.63
CA GLY A 336 -4.58 18.27 -3.26
C GLY A 336 -5.60 17.76 -2.25
N LEU A 337 -6.86 18.18 -2.38
CA LEU A 337 -7.95 17.79 -1.48
C LEU A 337 -9.04 17.08 -2.31
N LYS A 338 -9.30 15.80 -2.03
CA LYS A 338 -10.33 15.01 -2.71
C LYS A 338 -11.42 14.53 -1.77
N PHE A 339 -12.65 14.45 -2.29
CA PHE A 339 -13.84 14.03 -1.54
C PHE A 339 -13.96 14.72 -0.17
N SER A 340 -13.68 16.02 -0.14
CA SER A 340 -13.68 16.83 1.08
C SER A 340 -15.02 17.53 1.23
N SER A 341 -16.07 16.77 1.57
CA SER A 341 -17.45 17.26 1.65
C SER A 341 -17.68 18.33 2.73
N SER A 342 -16.75 18.48 3.68
CA SER A 342 -16.93 19.35 4.86
C SER A 342 -16.06 20.61 4.88
N LEU A 343 -15.37 20.93 3.77
CA LEU A 343 -14.55 22.14 3.65
C LEU A 343 -15.29 23.21 2.83
N SER A 344 -15.47 24.38 3.42
CA SER A 344 -16.08 25.55 2.74
C SER A 344 -15.10 26.22 1.77
N GLY A 345 -13.80 25.97 1.93
CA GLY A 345 -12.73 26.64 1.19
C GLY A 345 -12.28 27.96 1.79
N SER A 346 -12.80 28.38 2.96
CA SER A 346 -12.39 29.60 3.64
C SER A 346 -10.88 29.68 3.91
N TRP A 347 -10.19 28.54 4.06
CA TRP A 347 -8.73 28.48 4.24
C TRP A 347 -7.94 29.06 3.06
N LEU A 348 -8.51 29.04 1.85
CA LEU A 348 -7.89 29.55 0.62
C LEU A 348 -7.52 31.04 0.76
N LYS A 349 -8.32 31.83 1.49
CA LYS A 349 -8.06 33.26 1.72
C LYS A 349 -6.84 33.53 2.60
N HIS A 350 -6.28 32.50 3.25
CA HIS A 350 -5.15 32.58 4.17
C HIS A 350 -3.84 32.00 3.61
N ILE A 351 -3.82 31.57 2.35
CA ILE A 351 -2.61 31.04 1.71
C ILE A 351 -1.48 32.09 1.76
N LYS A 352 -0.34 31.72 2.34
CA LYS A 352 0.90 32.53 2.37
C LYS A 352 2.10 31.85 1.70
N CYS A 353 1.99 30.56 1.40
CA CYS A 353 3.04 29.78 0.76
C CYS A 353 3.03 29.97 -0.77
N PRO A 354 4.18 29.74 -1.46
CA PRO A 354 4.30 29.92 -2.90
C PRO A 354 3.71 28.73 -3.67
N LEU A 355 2.38 28.58 -3.60
CA LEU A 355 1.68 27.44 -4.17
C LEU A 355 1.83 27.42 -5.70
N GLN A 356 2.23 26.26 -6.23
CA GLN A 356 2.40 26.00 -7.66
C GLN A 356 1.32 25.07 -8.20
N SER A 357 0.74 24.20 -7.37
CA SER A 357 -0.28 23.23 -7.76
C SER A 357 -1.42 23.19 -6.74
N LEU A 358 -2.65 23.35 -7.22
CA LEU A 358 -3.88 23.26 -6.43
C LEU A 358 -4.85 22.30 -7.11
N ALA A 359 -5.19 21.21 -6.43
CA ALA A 359 -6.16 20.22 -6.92
C ALA A 359 -7.31 20.05 -5.92
N LEU A 360 -8.53 20.34 -6.34
CA LEU A 360 -9.72 20.31 -5.48
C LEU A 360 -10.82 19.44 -6.11
N GLU A 361 -11.42 18.62 -5.26
CA GLU A 361 -12.67 17.91 -5.50
C GLU A 361 -13.54 18.11 -4.27
N MET A 362 -14.31 19.21 -4.32
CA MET A 362 -15.05 19.79 -3.20
C MET A 362 -16.47 20.17 -3.64
N TYR A 363 -17.47 19.57 -3.00
CA TYR A 363 -18.89 19.76 -3.34
C TYR A 363 -19.48 21.04 -2.73
N GLU A 364 -19.04 21.43 -1.52
CA GLU A 364 -19.57 22.57 -0.75
C GLU A 364 -18.65 23.82 -0.77
N MET A 365 -17.72 23.89 -1.72
CA MET A 365 -16.77 25.01 -1.80
C MET A 365 -17.46 26.32 -2.17
N ASN A 366 -17.16 27.41 -1.44
CA ASN A 366 -17.53 28.75 -1.84
C ASN A 366 -16.56 29.30 -2.91
N PRO A 367 -17.02 29.62 -4.14
CA PRO A 367 -16.16 30.11 -5.23
C PRO A 367 -15.48 31.44 -4.93
N ASP A 368 -16.05 32.30 -4.09
CA ASP A 368 -15.46 33.60 -3.78
C ASP A 368 -14.19 33.43 -2.92
N PHE A 369 -14.15 32.43 -2.03
CA PHE A 369 -12.93 32.07 -1.32
C PHE A 369 -11.88 31.47 -2.24
N LEU A 370 -12.29 30.69 -3.24
CA LEU A 370 -11.40 30.18 -4.28
C LEU A 370 -10.73 31.31 -5.05
N LEU A 371 -11.51 32.27 -5.56
CA LEU A 371 -10.95 33.40 -6.29
C LEU A 371 -10.01 34.24 -5.40
N GLN A 372 -10.36 34.46 -4.13
CA GLN A 372 -9.46 35.12 -3.17
C GLN A 372 -8.15 34.35 -2.99
N GLY A 373 -8.20 33.02 -2.87
CA GLY A 373 -7.00 32.18 -2.79
C GLY A 373 -6.14 32.27 -4.04
N ILE A 374 -6.74 32.12 -5.23
CA ILE A 374 -6.04 32.23 -6.52
C ILE A 374 -5.38 33.61 -6.67
N SER A 375 -6.03 34.69 -6.22
CA SER A 375 -5.45 36.05 -6.27
C SER A 375 -4.12 36.16 -5.53
N ARG A 376 -3.93 35.37 -4.46
CA ARG A 376 -2.70 35.37 -3.66
C ARG A 376 -1.56 34.60 -4.31
N VAL A 377 -1.89 33.60 -5.14
CA VAL A 377 -0.90 32.69 -5.78
C VAL A 377 -0.82 32.87 -7.30
N GLN A 378 -1.41 33.96 -7.82
CA GLN A 378 -1.52 34.20 -9.26
C GLN A 378 -0.18 34.19 -10.03
N ASN A 379 0.92 34.54 -9.34
CA ASN A 379 2.27 34.59 -9.93
C ASN A 379 3.05 33.27 -9.80
N THR A 380 2.61 32.36 -8.93
CA THR A 380 3.32 31.11 -8.63
C THR A 380 2.59 29.89 -9.17
N LEU A 381 1.27 29.98 -9.33
CA LEU A 381 0.41 28.86 -9.74
C LEU A 381 0.67 28.45 -11.20
N LYS A 382 0.94 27.17 -11.40
CA LYS A 382 1.18 26.54 -12.71
C LYS A 382 0.17 25.45 -13.04
N GLU A 383 -0.38 24.83 -12.01
CA GLU A 383 -1.31 23.71 -12.14
C GLU A 383 -2.57 23.98 -11.32
N LEU A 384 -3.73 23.85 -11.96
CA LEU A 384 -5.03 24.00 -11.32
C LEU A 384 -5.93 22.85 -11.74
N SER A 385 -6.53 22.17 -10.78
CA SER A 385 -7.36 21.01 -11.05
C SER A 385 -8.65 21.09 -10.24
N PHE A 386 -9.78 21.05 -10.95
CA PHE A 386 -11.10 20.91 -10.38
C PHE A 386 -11.73 19.63 -10.92
N ILE A 387 -12.10 18.73 -10.02
CA ILE A 387 -12.83 17.50 -10.34
C ILE A 387 -14.17 17.61 -9.62
N SER A 388 -15.28 17.49 -10.34
CA SER A 388 -16.65 17.50 -9.78
C SER A 388 -16.88 18.61 -8.74
N CYS A 389 -16.64 19.86 -9.14
CA CYS A 389 -16.83 21.05 -8.30
C CYS A 389 -18.09 21.83 -8.75
N PRO A 390 -19.30 21.41 -8.34
CA PRO A 390 -20.56 21.94 -8.87
C PRO A 390 -20.79 23.42 -8.59
N ALA A 391 -20.19 23.96 -7.53
CA ALA A 391 -20.32 25.36 -7.13
C ALA A 391 -19.63 26.35 -8.08
N ILE A 392 -18.71 25.90 -8.95
CA ILE A 392 -17.97 26.78 -9.87
C ILE A 392 -18.92 27.32 -10.95
N ARG A 393 -19.01 28.65 -11.07
CA ARG A 393 -19.87 29.35 -12.02
C ARG A 393 -19.09 29.74 -13.29
N CYS A 394 -19.83 30.08 -14.36
CA CYS A 394 -19.23 30.57 -15.61
C CYS A 394 -18.33 31.82 -15.41
N SER A 395 -18.74 32.74 -14.54
CA SER A 395 -17.98 33.96 -14.21
C SER A 395 -16.65 33.64 -13.53
N ASP A 396 -16.60 32.57 -12.75
CA ASP A 396 -15.41 32.18 -12.01
C ASP A 396 -14.33 31.65 -12.97
N LEU A 397 -14.71 30.91 -14.02
CA LEU A 397 -13.78 30.48 -15.07
C LEU A 397 -13.16 31.67 -15.82
N ASP A 398 -13.94 32.72 -16.11
CA ASP A 398 -13.40 33.93 -16.75
C ASP A 398 -12.47 34.70 -15.81
N ALA A 399 -12.80 34.78 -14.51
CA ALA A 399 -11.92 35.36 -13.51
C ALA A 399 -10.60 34.58 -13.39
N ILE A 400 -10.67 33.25 -13.26
CA ILE A 400 -9.49 32.38 -13.20
C ILE A 400 -8.61 32.58 -14.43
N ALA A 401 -9.18 32.53 -15.64
CA ALA A 401 -8.42 32.70 -16.87
C ALA A 401 -7.70 34.06 -16.96
N LYS A 402 -8.27 35.11 -16.37
CA LYS A 402 -7.64 36.45 -16.29
C LYS A 402 -6.54 36.51 -15.22
N MET A 403 -6.74 35.85 -14.08
CA MET A 403 -5.84 35.93 -12.93
C MET A 403 -4.58 35.09 -13.12
N VAL A 404 -4.68 33.92 -13.73
CA VAL A 404 -3.55 32.97 -13.91
C VAL A 404 -3.22 32.70 -15.39
N PRO A 405 -2.80 33.71 -16.17
CA PRO A 405 -2.55 33.55 -17.61
C PRO A 405 -1.36 32.62 -17.93
N ASN A 406 -0.48 32.38 -16.96
CA ASN A 406 0.70 31.53 -17.10
C ASN A 406 0.46 30.06 -16.74
N LEU A 407 -0.80 29.67 -16.50
CA LEU A 407 -1.15 28.30 -16.16
C LEU A 407 -0.70 27.34 -17.27
N THR A 408 -0.03 26.27 -16.87
CA THR A 408 0.44 25.23 -17.80
C THR A 408 -0.51 24.05 -17.82
N PHE A 409 -1.04 23.64 -16.66
CA PHE A 409 -1.91 22.47 -16.55
C PHE A 409 -3.27 22.88 -15.97
N LEU A 410 -4.34 22.49 -16.65
CA LEU A 410 -5.71 22.70 -16.20
C LEU A 410 -6.50 21.39 -16.27
N THR A 411 -7.19 21.05 -15.18
CA THR A 411 -8.22 20.02 -15.16
C THR A 411 -9.57 20.64 -14.80
N LEU A 412 -10.58 20.38 -15.62
CA LEU A 412 -11.99 20.66 -15.37
C LEU A 412 -12.77 19.38 -15.67
N ALA A 413 -12.63 18.36 -14.84
CA ALA A 413 -13.19 17.03 -15.06
C ALA A 413 -14.45 16.79 -14.21
N GLY A 414 -15.33 15.90 -14.68
CA GLY A 414 -16.56 15.54 -13.98
C GLY A 414 -17.66 16.60 -14.07
N MET A 415 -18.48 16.68 -13.02
CA MET A 415 -19.75 17.43 -13.05
C MET A 415 -19.60 18.91 -12.66
N PHE A 416 -20.22 19.79 -13.46
CA PHE A 416 -20.27 21.24 -13.22
C PHE A 416 -21.69 21.78 -13.49
N SER A 417 -22.59 21.65 -12.52
CA SER A 417 -24.03 21.93 -12.68
C SER A 417 -24.35 23.41 -13.00
N LEU A 418 -23.51 24.34 -12.55
CA LEU A 418 -23.72 25.78 -12.77
C LEU A 418 -23.09 26.31 -14.07
N ILE A 419 -22.38 25.46 -14.82
CA ILE A 419 -21.68 25.86 -16.05
C ILE A 419 -22.55 25.50 -17.26
N ARG A 420 -22.76 26.49 -18.15
CA ARG A 420 -23.61 26.35 -19.36
C ARG A 420 -22.76 26.37 -20.63
N HIS A 421 -23.38 26.13 -21.79
CA HIS A 421 -22.71 26.15 -23.10
C HIS A 421 -21.86 27.42 -23.30
N ASN A 422 -20.70 27.26 -23.95
CA ASN A 422 -19.69 28.29 -24.22
C ASN A 422 -18.97 28.87 -22.99
N ALA A 423 -19.27 28.42 -21.78
CA ALA A 423 -18.59 28.90 -20.57
C ALA A 423 -17.11 28.48 -20.47
N LEU A 424 -16.66 27.52 -21.30
CA LEU A 424 -15.25 27.14 -21.40
C LEU A 424 -14.42 28.08 -22.29
N LEU A 425 -15.04 28.97 -23.07
CA LEU A 425 -14.31 29.90 -23.95
C LEU A 425 -13.22 30.73 -23.26
N PRO A 426 -13.38 31.23 -22.01
CA PRO A 426 -12.32 31.94 -21.31
C PRO A 426 -11.04 31.13 -21.13
N ILE A 427 -11.14 29.79 -21.03
CA ILE A 427 -9.98 28.90 -20.88
C ILE A 427 -9.06 28.96 -22.11
N THR A 428 -9.60 29.23 -23.30
CA THR A 428 -8.80 29.40 -24.52
C THR A 428 -7.87 30.62 -24.48
N LYS A 429 -8.06 31.54 -23.52
CA LYS A 429 -7.15 32.67 -23.27
C LYS A 429 -5.84 32.23 -22.61
N LEU A 430 -5.78 31.03 -22.03
CA LEU A 430 -4.60 30.46 -21.37
C LEU A 430 -3.62 29.89 -22.42
N LYS A 431 -2.83 30.77 -23.04
CA LYS A 431 -1.96 30.44 -24.17
C LYS A 431 -0.78 29.52 -23.83
N ASN A 432 -0.44 29.43 -22.55
CA ASN A 432 0.68 28.62 -22.06
C ASN A 432 0.28 27.19 -21.65
N LEU A 433 -0.98 26.79 -21.91
CA LEU A 433 -1.43 25.44 -21.60
C LEU A 433 -0.64 24.38 -22.37
N ILE A 434 -0.11 23.42 -21.61
CA ILE A 434 0.60 22.24 -22.07
C ILE A 434 -0.28 21.00 -21.86
N ARG A 435 -1.07 20.97 -20.78
CA ARG A 435 -1.98 19.88 -20.45
C ARG A 435 -3.38 20.42 -20.16
N LEU A 436 -4.37 19.85 -20.84
CA LEU A 436 -5.78 20.14 -20.60
C LEU A 436 -6.54 18.83 -20.40
N ASP A 437 -7.24 18.74 -19.28
CA ASP A 437 -8.00 17.56 -18.89
C ASP A 437 -9.47 17.91 -18.68
N LEU A 438 -10.34 17.38 -19.54
CA LEU A 438 -11.78 17.65 -19.58
C LEU A 438 -12.59 16.35 -19.52
N GLU A 439 -12.05 15.33 -18.84
CA GLU A 439 -12.73 14.05 -18.68
C GLU A 439 -14.14 14.23 -18.10
N GLN A 440 -15.13 13.56 -18.70
CA GLN A 440 -16.54 13.62 -18.34
C GLN A 440 -17.14 15.03 -18.30
N ASN A 441 -16.52 16.01 -18.97
CA ASN A 441 -17.05 17.36 -19.01
C ASN A 441 -18.12 17.47 -20.11
N SER A 442 -19.39 17.48 -19.72
CA SER A 442 -20.54 17.54 -20.64
C SER A 442 -20.71 18.87 -21.37
N ILE A 443 -19.94 19.91 -21.00
CA ILE A 443 -20.05 21.26 -21.57
C ILE A 443 -19.13 21.43 -22.79
N VAL A 444 -18.20 20.51 -23.01
CA VAL A 444 -17.30 20.54 -24.18
C VAL A 444 -18.11 20.47 -25.47
N CYS A 445 -17.89 21.42 -26.38
CA CYS A 445 -18.63 21.51 -27.64
C CYS A 445 -17.72 21.83 -28.84
N ASP A 446 -18.27 21.69 -30.04
CA ASP A 446 -17.56 21.95 -31.30
C ASP A 446 -16.96 23.37 -31.38
N ASP A 447 -17.69 24.40 -30.90
CA ASP A 447 -17.23 25.79 -30.95
C ASP A 447 -16.06 26.05 -29.99
N PHE A 448 -16.12 25.46 -28.79
CA PHE A 448 -14.98 25.48 -27.88
C PHE A 448 -13.75 24.80 -28.50
N MET A 449 -13.92 23.67 -29.18
CA MET A 449 -12.80 22.99 -29.86
C MET A 449 -12.17 23.83 -30.98
N LYS A 450 -12.98 24.60 -31.74
CA LYS A 450 -12.47 25.53 -32.76
C LYS A 450 -11.57 26.60 -32.12
N ASP A 451 -12.03 27.22 -31.04
CA ASP A 451 -11.28 28.28 -30.36
C ASP A 451 -10.07 27.74 -29.60
N LEU A 452 -10.17 26.54 -29.03
CA LEU A 452 -9.06 25.87 -28.36
C LEU A 452 -7.91 25.60 -29.34
N VAL A 453 -8.20 25.09 -30.53
CA VAL A 453 -7.18 24.87 -31.56
C VAL A 453 -6.54 26.19 -32.01
N ALA A 454 -7.34 27.26 -32.14
CA ALA A 454 -6.84 28.55 -32.60
C ALA A 454 -5.91 29.22 -31.58
N ASN A 455 -6.16 29.04 -30.28
CA ASN A 455 -5.49 29.80 -29.23
C ASN A 455 -4.50 28.99 -28.38
N CYS A 456 -4.62 27.66 -28.33
CA CYS A 456 -3.76 26.76 -27.53
C CYS A 456 -3.03 25.69 -28.39
N PRO A 457 -2.27 26.06 -29.44
CA PRO A 457 -1.59 25.10 -30.32
C PRO A 457 -0.42 24.36 -29.65
N SER A 458 0.03 24.84 -28.48
CA SER A 458 1.13 24.27 -27.70
C SER A 458 0.75 23.05 -26.87
N LEU A 459 -0.52 22.62 -26.90
CA LEU A 459 -0.98 21.48 -26.11
C LEU A 459 -0.20 20.20 -26.47
N VAL A 460 0.26 19.54 -25.42
CA VAL A 460 1.02 18.28 -25.47
C VAL A 460 0.18 17.11 -24.95
N HIS A 461 -0.71 17.38 -24.00
CA HIS A 461 -1.61 16.40 -23.39
C HIS A 461 -3.05 16.92 -23.46
N LEU A 462 -3.95 16.11 -24.01
CA LEU A 462 -5.38 16.42 -24.08
C LEU A 462 -6.20 15.19 -23.66
N ASN A 463 -7.12 15.38 -22.71
CA ASN A 463 -8.10 14.37 -22.31
C ASN A 463 -9.51 14.90 -22.57
N LEU A 464 -10.25 14.20 -23.44
CA LEU A 464 -11.67 14.41 -23.75
C LEU A 464 -12.47 13.12 -23.54
N SER A 465 -12.00 12.25 -22.63
CA SER A 465 -12.68 10.98 -22.37
C SER A 465 -14.06 11.22 -21.75
N GLY A 466 -15.07 10.47 -22.18
CA GLY A 466 -16.43 10.56 -21.63
C GLY A 466 -17.14 11.90 -21.82
N THR A 467 -16.67 12.78 -22.72
CA THR A 467 -17.39 14.02 -23.05
C THR A 467 -18.69 13.74 -23.81
N ASP A 468 -19.65 14.64 -23.69
CA ASP A 468 -20.99 14.44 -24.26
C ASP A 468 -21.02 14.58 -25.79
N HIS A 469 -21.45 13.51 -26.46
CA HIS A 469 -21.61 13.42 -27.91
C HIS A 469 -22.70 14.33 -28.51
N TYR A 470 -23.66 14.81 -27.72
CA TYR A 470 -24.67 15.74 -28.21
C TYR A 470 -24.08 17.13 -28.52
N HIS A 471 -23.00 17.50 -27.82
CA HIS A 471 -22.37 18.82 -27.92
C HIS A 471 -21.02 18.78 -28.65
N LEU A 472 -20.22 17.73 -28.40
CA LEU A 472 -19.00 17.45 -29.14
C LEU A 472 -19.27 16.41 -30.22
N THR A 473 -19.56 16.90 -31.43
CA THR A 473 -19.87 16.04 -32.58
C THR A 473 -18.59 15.64 -33.32
N GLU A 474 -18.72 14.82 -34.37
CA GLU A 474 -17.60 14.50 -35.27
C GLU A 474 -16.89 15.74 -35.82
N LYS A 475 -17.61 16.86 -36.03
CA LYS A 475 -17.05 18.12 -36.55
C LYS A 475 -16.11 18.78 -35.56
N GLY A 476 -16.38 18.71 -34.26
CA GLY A 476 -15.48 19.19 -33.22
C GLY A 476 -14.35 18.22 -32.96
N LEU A 477 -14.64 16.92 -32.85
CA LEU A 477 -13.64 15.91 -32.49
C LEU A 477 -12.54 15.77 -33.55
N ILE A 478 -12.87 15.90 -34.84
CA ILE A 478 -11.87 15.87 -35.92
C ILE A 478 -10.85 17.03 -35.83
N LEU A 479 -11.18 18.13 -35.14
CA LEU A 479 -10.26 19.25 -34.93
C LEU A 479 -9.07 18.90 -34.04
N VAL A 480 -9.16 17.83 -33.24
CA VAL A 480 -8.03 17.33 -32.44
C VAL A 480 -6.80 17.05 -33.33
N ALA A 481 -7.01 16.62 -34.58
CA ALA A 481 -5.94 16.40 -35.54
C ALA A 481 -5.11 17.66 -35.87
N LYS A 482 -5.57 18.86 -35.47
CA LYS A 482 -4.84 20.13 -35.66
C LYS A 482 -3.80 20.41 -34.57
N PHE A 483 -3.81 19.70 -33.43
CA PHE A 483 -2.80 19.87 -32.39
C PHE A 483 -1.53 19.06 -32.70
N SER A 484 -0.63 19.62 -33.52
CA SER A 484 0.57 18.91 -34.01
C SER A 484 1.59 18.51 -32.93
N ASN A 485 1.51 19.11 -31.75
CA ASN A 485 2.41 18.87 -30.63
C ASN A 485 1.91 17.80 -29.65
N LEU A 486 0.71 17.23 -29.87
CA LEU A 486 0.17 16.21 -28.99
C LEU A 486 1.07 14.98 -28.95
N THR A 487 1.41 14.58 -27.73
CA THR A 487 2.09 13.33 -27.43
C THR A 487 1.18 12.37 -26.66
N HIS A 488 0.22 12.89 -25.90
CA HIS A 488 -0.74 12.10 -25.15
C HIS A 488 -2.15 12.56 -25.45
N LEU A 489 -3.00 11.64 -25.88
CA LEU A 489 -4.39 11.88 -26.21
C LEU A 489 -5.26 10.80 -25.56
N ARG A 490 -6.26 11.21 -24.79
CA ARG A 490 -7.27 10.32 -24.20
C ARG A 490 -8.65 10.69 -24.74
N LEU A 491 -9.30 9.71 -25.36
CA LEU A 491 -10.64 9.79 -25.97
C LEU A 491 -11.48 8.58 -25.55
N ALA A 492 -11.26 8.05 -24.33
CA ALA A 492 -11.96 6.86 -23.87
C ALA A 492 -13.48 7.11 -23.78
N CYS A 493 -14.27 6.06 -24.01
CA CYS A 493 -15.73 6.04 -23.94
C CYS A 493 -16.41 7.10 -24.82
N HIS A 494 -15.79 7.50 -25.93
CA HIS A 494 -16.35 8.50 -26.84
C HIS A 494 -17.20 7.83 -27.94
N SER A 495 -18.52 7.95 -27.87
CA SER A 495 -19.44 7.29 -28.81
C SER A 495 -19.32 7.80 -30.25
N THR A 496 -18.91 9.05 -30.47
CA THR A 496 -18.71 9.59 -31.84
C THR A 496 -17.36 9.24 -32.47
N LEU A 497 -16.42 8.64 -31.73
CA LEU A 497 -15.09 8.34 -32.27
C LEU A 497 -15.18 7.17 -33.25
N ASN A 498 -14.76 7.39 -34.49
CA ASN A 498 -14.82 6.40 -35.56
C ASN A 498 -13.52 6.34 -36.37
N ASP A 499 -13.41 5.34 -37.26
CA ASP A 499 -12.20 5.10 -38.05
C ASP A 499 -11.82 6.26 -38.98
N THR A 500 -12.79 7.05 -39.47
CA THR A 500 -12.51 8.22 -40.32
C THR A 500 -11.79 9.31 -39.53
N ILE A 501 -12.20 9.52 -38.28
CA ILE A 501 -11.55 10.45 -37.36
C ILE A 501 -10.15 9.93 -36.99
N LEU A 502 -10.01 8.65 -36.62
CA LEU A 502 -8.71 8.04 -36.31
C LEU A 502 -7.74 8.12 -37.49
N LYS A 503 -8.20 7.88 -38.72
CA LYS A 503 -7.40 8.05 -39.93
C LYS A 503 -6.95 9.49 -40.13
N THR A 504 -7.82 10.46 -39.85
CA THR A 504 -7.48 11.88 -39.95
C THR A 504 -6.42 12.27 -38.91
N MET A 505 -6.60 11.82 -37.67
CA MET A 505 -5.63 12.00 -36.59
C MET A 505 -4.29 11.35 -36.92
N SER A 506 -4.28 10.10 -37.40
CA SER A 506 -3.06 9.36 -37.75
C SER A 506 -2.24 10.06 -38.84
N ASN A 507 -2.91 10.75 -39.77
CA ASN A 507 -2.26 11.52 -40.82
C ASN A 507 -1.58 12.80 -40.33
N LYS A 508 -2.01 13.37 -39.19
CA LYS A 508 -1.54 14.67 -38.69
C LYS A 508 -0.71 14.59 -37.40
N LEU A 509 -1.07 13.73 -36.46
CA LEU A 509 -0.47 13.62 -35.13
C LEU A 509 0.81 12.76 -35.14
N LYS A 510 1.90 13.30 -35.68
CA LYS A 510 3.17 12.56 -35.86
C LYS A 510 4.02 12.41 -34.59
N ASN A 511 3.71 13.19 -33.55
CA ASN A 511 4.39 13.15 -32.25
C ASN A 511 3.64 12.32 -31.22
N LEU A 512 2.53 11.68 -31.60
CA LEU A 512 1.70 10.91 -30.69
C LEU A 512 2.46 9.70 -30.14
N LYS A 513 2.52 9.61 -28.80
CA LYS A 513 3.19 8.55 -28.03
C LYS A 513 2.19 7.68 -27.29
N HIS A 514 1.14 8.27 -26.73
CA HIS A 514 0.13 7.56 -25.96
C HIS A 514 -1.25 7.93 -26.50
N LEU A 515 -2.00 6.91 -26.91
CA LEU A 515 -3.40 7.04 -27.31
C LEU A 515 -4.26 6.10 -26.47
N ASP A 516 -5.25 6.67 -25.79
CA ASP A 516 -6.29 5.91 -25.11
C ASP A 516 -7.62 6.12 -25.83
N VAL A 517 -8.19 5.04 -26.36
CA VAL A 517 -9.50 4.96 -27.01
C VAL A 517 -10.35 3.84 -26.41
N MET A 518 -10.07 3.47 -25.16
CA MET A 518 -10.80 2.44 -24.40
C MET A 518 -12.32 2.64 -24.52
N GLY A 519 -13.07 1.56 -24.64
CA GLY A 519 -14.53 1.55 -24.64
C GLY A 519 -15.20 2.23 -25.84
N CYS A 520 -14.44 2.68 -26.85
CA CYS A 520 -15.01 3.27 -28.06
C CYS A 520 -15.60 2.17 -28.96
N GLN A 521 -16.93 2.12 -29.07
CA GLN A 521 -17.60 1.01 -29.77
C GLN A 521 -17.62 1.15 -31.31
N SER A 522 -17.41 2.36 -31.83
CA SER A 522 -17.49 2.66 -33.27
C SER A 522 -16.15 2.59 -34.01
N ILE A 523 -15.06 2.25 -33.33
CA ILE A 523 -13.75 2.05 -33.96
C ILE A 523 -13.56 0.57 -34.32
N SER A 524 -12.79 0.29 -35.37
CA SER A 524 -12.45 -1.06 -35.80
C SER A 524 -10.94 -1.25 -35.94
N ASP A 525 -10.53 -2.47 -36.33
CA ASP A 525 -9.14 -2.77 -36.67
C ASP A 525 -8.56 -1.76 -37.68
N GLN A 526 -9.35 -1.29 -38.65
CA GLN A 526 -8.83 -0.38 -39.68
C GLN A 526 -8.36 0.96 -39.10
N GLY A 527 -9.13 1.57 -38.19
CA GLY A 527 -8.73 2.81 -37.52
C GLY A 527 -7.48 2.64 -36.66
N CYS A 528 -7.38 1.52 -35.94
CA CYS A 528 -6.20 1.20 -35.13
C CYS A 528 -4.96 0.93 -36.00
N ILE A 529 -5.12 0.21 -37.12
CA ILE A 529 -4.04 -0.04 -38.09
C ILE A 529 -3.53 1.29 -38.67
N ASP A 530 -4.42 2.23 -39.01
CA ASP A 530 -4.03 3.55 -39.51
C ASP A 530 -3.17 4.31 -38.47
N ILE A 531 -3.57 4.30 -37.20
CA ILE A 531 -2.81 4.90 -36.09
C ILE A 531 -1.44 4.22 -35.93
N ILE A 532 -1.40 2.90 -35.81
CA ILE A 532 -0.16 2.15 -35.59
C ILE A 532 0.80 2.31 -36.78
N THR A 533 0.28 2.44 -37.99
CA THR A 533 1.10 2.62 -39.21
C THR A 533 1.66 4.05 -39.31
N ASN A 534 0.84 5.06 -39.05
CA ASN A 534 1.19 6.46 -39.36
C ASN A 534 1.80 7.24 -38.19
N CYS A 535 1.60 6.80 -36.94
CA CYS A 535 2.15 7.42 -35.72
C CYS A 535 3.38 6.63 -35.24
N SER A 536 4.52 6.76 -35.92
CA SER A 536 5.74 5.97 -35.66
C SER A 536 6.37 6.17 -34.27
N GLN A 537 5.99 7.24 -33.56
CA GLN A 537 6.42 7.50 -32.19
C GLN A 537 5.50 6.89 -31.12
N LEU A 538 4.39 6.26 -31.51
CA LEU A 538 3.47 5.61 -30.57
C LEU A 538 4.18 4.55 -29.72
N GLU A 539 4.13 4.74 -28.41
CA GLU A 539 4.69 3.89 -27.36
C GLU A 539 3.58 3.08 -26.66
N SER A 540 2.34 3.59 -26.61
CA SER A 540 1.19 2.93 -25.99
C SER A 540 -0.11 3.20 -26.74
N LEU A 541 -0.92 2.15 -26.91
CA LEU A 541 -2.26 2.18 -27.45
C LEU A 541 -3.20 1.39 -26.52
N ASP A 542 -4.19 2.05 -25.95
CA ASP A 542 -5.26 1.40 -25.19
C ASP A 542 -6.53 1.32 -26.04
N VAL A 543 -6.95 0.08 -26.33
CA VAL A 543 -8.16 -0.29 -27.07
C VAL A 543 -9.02 -1.24 -26.24
N SER A 544 -8.80 -1.31 -24.93
CA SER A 544 -9.57 -2.19 -24.04
C SER A 544 -11.06 -1.90 -24.14
N GLY A 545 -11.89 -2.93 -24.04
CA GLY A 545 -13.35 -2.82 -24.17
C GLY A 545 -13.88 -2.41 -25.56
N CYS A 546 -13.04 -2.31 -26.59
CA CYS A 546 -13.47 -2.03 -27.96
C CYS A 546 -13.84 -3.35 -28.67
N LEU A 547 -15.13 -3.65 -28.76
CA LEU A 547 -15.63 -4.97 -29.19
C LEU A 547 -15.35 -5.32 -30.66
N ASN A 548 -15.03 -4.33 -31.49
CA ASN A 548 -14.74 -4.49 -32.92
C ASN A 548 -13.23 -4.62 -33.23
N ILE A 549 -12.39 -4.75 -32.20
CA ILE A 549 -10.94 -4.97 -32.35
C ILE A 549 -10.64 -6.46 -32.28
N THR A 550 -9.86 -6.95 -33.25
CA THR A 550 -9.51 -8.37 -33.41
C THR A 550 -7.99 -8.55 -33.55
N ASN A 551 -7.57 -9.80 -33.80
CA ASN A 551 -6.18 -10.15 -34.07
C ASN A 551 -5.56 -9.34 -35.22
N SER A 552 -6.36 -8.78 -36.14
CA SER A 552 -5.88 -7.96 -37.24
C SER A 552 -5.08 -6.74 -36.79
N THR A 553 -5.51 -6.06 -35.72
CA THR A 553 -4.76 -4.94 -35.13
C THR A 553 -3.37 -5.38 -34.64
N ILE A 554 -3.31 -6.51 -33.94
CA ILE A 554 -2.06 -7.05 -33.40
C ILE A 554 -1.13 -7.51 -34.53
N LEU A 555 -1.65 -8.23 -35.52
CA LEU A 555 -0.87 -8.71 -36.66
C LEU A 555 -0.25 -7.56 -37.46
N ALA A 556 -0.96 -6.44 -37.59
CA ALA A 556 -0.41 -5.24 -38.22
C ALA A 556 0.75 -4.64 -37.41
N ALA A 557 0.63 -4.59 -36.08
CA ALA A 557 1.70 -4.13 -35.19
C ALA A 557 2.94 -5.02 -35.28
N LEU A 558 2.75 -6.34 -35.24
CA LEU A 558 3.84 -7.32 -35.39
C LEU A 558 4.56 -7.17 -36.73
N LYS A 559 3.82 -7.04 -37.84
CA LYS A 559 4.38 -6.84 -39.19
C LYS A 559 5.24 -5.58 -39.30
N LEU A 560 4.91 -4.52 -38.56
CA LEU A 560 5.70 -3.28 -38.54
C LEU A 560 6.97 -3.43 -37.68
N ALA A 561 6.88 -4.13 -36.56
CA ALA A 561 8.03 -4.44 -35.72
C ALA A 561 9.05 -5.33 -36.44
N GLU A 562 8.60 -6.33 -37.20
CA GLU A 562 9.46 -7.20 -38.03
C GLU A 562 10.27 -6.42 -39.07
N LYS A 563 9.76 -5.28 -39.55
CA LYS A 563 10.45 -4.42 -40.52
C LYS A 563 11.49 -3.48 -39.88
N GLY A 564 11.65 -3.52 -38.56
CA GLY A 564 12.55 -2.60 -37.82
C GLY A 564 12.02 -1.16 -37.73
N ASN A 565 10.74 -0.94 -38.06
CA ASN A 565 10.14 0.40 -38.14
C ASN A 565 9.60 0.92 -36.79
N ARG A 566 9.82 0.19 -35.68
CA ARG A 566 9.25 0.48 -34.35
C ARG A 566 10.26 0.23 -33.23
N LYS A 567 10.28 1.12 -32.23
CA LYS A 567 11.13 1.00 -31.03
C LYS A 567 10.50 0.14 -29.94
N LYS A 568 9.28 0.47 -29.52
CA LYS A 568 8.48 -0.30 -28.56
C LYS A 568 7.03 0.17 -28.64
N LEU A 569 6.08 -0.76 -28.61
CA LEU A 569 4.65 -0.46 -28.55
C LEU A 569 3.99 -1.39 -27.55
N HIS A 570 3.27 -0.80 -26.60
CA HIS A 570 2.42 -1.49 -25.65
C HIS A 570 0.96 -1.37 -26.08
N ILE A 571 0.28 -2.50 -26.31
CA ILE A 571 -1.13 -2.55 -26.68
C ILE A 571 -1.91 -3.15 -25.51
N ILE A 572 -2.87 -2.39 -24.99
CA ILE A 572 -3.82 -2.84 -23.97
C ILE A 572 -5.12 -3.17 -24.70
N ALA A 573 -5.52 -4.44 -24.67
CA ALA A 573 -6.63 -4.96 -25.47
C ALA A 573 -7.52 -5.95 -24.69
N GLY A 574 -7.56 -5.86 -23.37
CA GLY A 574 -8.50 -6.66 -22.57
C GLY A 574 -9.95 -6.31 -22.90
N GLY A 575 -10.83 -7.30 -22.90
CA GLY A 575 -12.25 -7.11 -23.24
C GLY A 575 -12.51 -6.83 -24.73
N THR A 576 -11.54 -7.12 -25.61
CA THR A 576 -11.70 -7.09 -27.07
C THR A 576 -11.90 -8.51 -27.63
N ARG A 577 -11.94 -8.67 -28.95
CA ARG A 577 -11.97 -9.98 -29.62
C ARG A 577 -10.58 -10.46 -30.04
N VAL A 578 -9.52 -9.92 -29.41
CA VAL A 578 -8.15 -10.40 -29.59
C VAL A 578 -7.98 -11.72 -28.83
N ASP A 579 -7.49 -12.73 -29.54
CA ASP A 579 -7.14 -14.04 -29.02
C ASP A 579 -5.64 -14.28 -29.27
N THR A 580 -4.85 -14.22 -28.20
CA THR A 580 -3.40 -14.43 -28.25
C THR A 580 -2.99 -15.89 -28.39
N ASP A 581 -3.85 -16.86 -28.10
CA ASP A 581 -3.51 -18.28 -28.26
C ASP A 581 -3.31 -18.64 -29.74
N VAL A 582 -3.91 -17.84 -30.63
CA VAL A 582 -3.77 -17.95 -32.09
C VAL A 582 -2.64 -17.06 -32.64
N ILE A 583 -2.07 -16.17 -31.83
CA ILE A 583 -1.04 -15.21 -32.27
C ILE A 583 0.35 -15.75 -31.93
N ILE A 584 1.13 -16.04 -32.97
CA ILE A 584 2.53 -16.44 -32.82
C ILE A 584 3.42 -15.20 -32.84
N ILE A 585 3.94 -14.82 -31.66
CA ILE A 585 4.93 -13.74 -31.54
C ILE A 585 6.33 -14.34 -31.61
N LYS A 586 7.08 -13.98 -32.66
CA LYS A 586 8.45 -14.44 -32.81
C LYS A 586 9.37 -13.86 -31.71
N PRO A 587 10.38 -14.61 -31.22
CA PRO A 587 11.26 -14.15 -30.15
C PRO A 587 11.96 -12.82 -30.45
N GLU A 588 12.29 -12.55 -31.73
CA GLU A 588 12.98 -11.33 -32.15
C GLU A 588 12.10 -10.08 -32.04
N VAL A 589 10.77 -10.25 -32.08
CA VAL A 589 9.77 -9.16 -32.03
C VAL A 589 9.29 -8.90 -30.60
N LYS A 590 9.38 -9.90 -29.72
CA LYS A 590 8.90 -9.85 -28.33
C LYS A 590 9.40 -8.64 -27.51
N PRO A 591 10.64 -8.13 -27.66
CA PRO A 591 11.08 -6.93 -26.95
C PRO A 591 10.38 -5.63 -27.41
N TYR A 592 9.86 -5.62 -28.64
CA TYR A 592 9.31 -4.44 -29.30
C TYR A 592 7.79 -4.32 -29.16
N ILE A 593 7.06 -5.43 -28.97
CA ILE A 593 5.60 -5.44 -28.83
C ILE A 593 5.24 -6.11 -27.51
N ASN A 594 4.53 -5.37 -26.65
CA ASN A 594 3.93 -5.91 -25.42
C ASN A 594 2.41 -5.84 -25.50
N ILE A 595 1.73 -6.97 -25.32
CA ILE A 595 0.27 -7.07 -25.39
C ILE A 595 -0.26 -7.41 -24.00
N ASP A 596 -1.15 -6.57 -23.48
CA ASP A 596 -1.87 -6.81 -22.24
C ASP A 596 -3.35 -7.07 -22.54
N LEU A 597 -3.79 -8.29 -22.24
CA LEU A 597 -5.19 -8.70 -22.30
C LEU A 597 -5.85 -8.79 -20.92
N GLN A 598 -5.07 -8.69 -19.84
CA GLN A 598 -5.56 -8.82 -18.47
C GLN A 598 -6.23 -7.52 -18.01
N THR A 599 -5.69 -6.39 -18.44
CA THR A 599 -6.32 -5.08 -18.26
C THR A 599 -7.55 -4.99 -19.16
N THR A 600 -8.67 -5.47 -18.63
CA THR A 600 -10.03 -5.19 -19.13
C THR A 600 -10.50 -3.85 -18.54
N ILE A 601 -11.73 -3.41 -18.83
CA ILE A 601 -12.33 -2.19 -18.27
C ILE A 601 -12.15 -2.20 -16.74
N ILE A 602 -11.06 -1.62 -16.23
CA ILE A 602 -10.79 -1.54 -14.80
C ILE A 602 -11.71 -0.45 -14.31
N SER A 603 -12.90 -0.84 -13.84
CA SER A 603 -13.66 -0.28 -12.70
C SER A 603 -13.73 1.25 -12.49
N ARG A 604 -13.36 2.07 -13.48
CA ARG A 604 -13.38 3.53 -13.40
C ARG A 604 -14.74 4.14 -13.75
N TYR A 605 -15.65 3.33 -14.29
CA TYR A 605 -16.96 3.77 -14.80
C TYR A 605 -18.14 2.90 -14.32
N ASP A 606 -17.91 1.81 -13.57
CA ASP A 606 -18.98 0.89 -13.15
C ASP A 606 -19.92 1.50 -12.08
N ASP A 607 -19.54 2.60 -11.42
CA ASP A 607 -20.35 3.25 -10.38
C ASP A 607 -21.41 4.24 -10.92
N PHE A 608 -21.56 4.41 -12.26
CA PHE A 608 -22.44 5.44 -12.83
C PHE A 608 -23.65 4.93 -13.63
N TYR A 609 -23.86 3.61 -13.70
CA TYR A 609 -24.98 3.01 -14.44
C TYR A 609 -25.93 2.16 -13.56
N GLU A 610 -26.10 2.52 -12.29
CA GLU A 610 -27.27 2.06 -11.52
C GLU A 610 -28.19 3.25 -11.22
N SER A 611 -29.36 3.20 -11.89
CA SER A 611 -30.66 3.84 -11.60
C SER A 611 -30.73 5.19 -10.90
N ASP A 612 -31.43 6.14 -11.52
CA ASP A 612 -32.74 6.59 -10.98
C ASP A 612 -33.49 7.41 -12.04
N ASP A 613 -34.34 6.71 -12.80
CA ASP A 613 -35.64 7.24 -13.19
C ASP A 613 -36.42 7.40 -11.88
N ASP A 614 -36.51 8.62 -11.34
CA ASP A 614 -37.75 9.08 -10.73
C ASP A 614 -37.73 10.60 -10.50
N ASN A 615 -38.65 11.26 -11.20
CA ASN A 615 -39.09 12.61 -10.93
C ASN A 615 -39.56 12.73 -9.48
N SER A 616 -39.01 13.67 -8.72
CA SER A 616 -39.84 14.46 -7.81
C SER A 616 -39.25 15.85 -7.63
N ASP A 617 -40.08 16.84 -7.98
CA ASP A 617 -39.92 18.25 -7.64
C ASP A 617 -39.61 18.43 -6.15
N ILE A 618 -38.51 19.10 -5.82
CA ILE A 618 -38.31 19.70 -4.51
C ILE A 618 -38.03 21.18 -4.71
N SER A 619 -38.99 21.99 -4.24
CA SER A 619 -39.00 23.44 -4.29
C SER A 619 -37.88 24.06 -3.46
N LEU A 620 -37.32 25.14 -4.00
CA LEU A 620 -36.11 25.86 -3.57
C LEU A 620 -36.40 27.02 -2.61
N ASP A 621 -37.29 26.85 -1.62
CA ASP A 621 -37.65 27.93 -0.69
C ASP A 621 -37.80 27.39 0.74
N ASP A 622 -36.69 27.17 1.49
CA ASP A 622 -36.70 27.12 2.97
C ASP A 622 -35.30 26.87 3.59
N TYR A 623 -34.29 27.70 3.31
CA TYR A 623 -33.12 27.84 4.21
C TYR A 623 -32.48 29.23 4.09
N ASP A 624 -33.31 30.27 4.27
CA ASP A 624 -32.82 31.57 4.74
C ASP A 624 -33.04 31.65 6.25
N ASN A 625 -32.03 32.15 6.97
CA ASN A 625 -31.93 32.44 8.41
C ASN A 625 -31.11 31.46 9.26
N MET A 626 -29.77 31.52 9.15
CA MET A 626 -28.90 31.39 10.32
C MET A 626 -27.50 31.98 10.08
N PHE A 627 -27.42 33.28 9.83
CA PHE A 627 -26.18 34.05 10.04
C PHE A 627 -26.53 35.43 10.57
N GLU A 628 -26.49 35.59 11.88
CA GLU A 628 -26.11 36.84 12.54
C GLU A 628 -25.62 36.51 13.95
N ASP A 629 -24.54 37.22 14.33
CA ASP A 629 -23.93 37.34 15.66
C ASP A 629 -23.22 36.11 16.26
N ASP A 630 -21.89 36.14 16.35
CA ASP A 630 -21.26 36.79 17.52
C ASP A 630 -19.73 36.94 17.34
N ALA A 631 -19.25 38.10 17.78
CA ALA A 631 -17.87 38.50 17.77
C ALA A 631 -17.22 38.18 19.12
N GLY A 632 -16.04 37.55 19.05
CA GLY A 632 -15.04 37.61 20.12
C GLY A 632 -15.10 36.49 21.16
N TYR A 633 -14.03 35.67 21.23
CA TYR A 633 -13.46 35.26 22.52
C TYR A 633 -12.06 34.63 22.34
N TYR A 634 -11.08 35.31 22.93
CA TYR A 634 -9.86 34.85 23.62
C TYR A 634 -8.77 34.04 22.91
N ASP A 635 -7.66 34.76 22.77
CA ASP A 635 -6.27 34.36 22.97
C ASP A 635 -6.09 33.66 24.34
N PHE A 636 -5.66 32.39 24.35
CA PHE A 636 -4.90 31.74 25.43
C PHE A 636 -4.52 30.33 24.96
N TYR A 637 -3.22 30.02 24.90
CA TYR A 637 -2.58 28.86 25.52
C TYR A 637 -1.07 29.02 25.30
N SER A 638 -0.45 29.62 26.32
CA SER A 638 0.95 29.39 26.69
C SER A 638 1.18 27.93 27.04
N ASP A 639 2.44 27.53 26.90
CA ASP A 639 3.15 26.44 27.57
C ASP A 639 2.36 25.68 28.64
N ASP A 640 2.18 24.37 28.39
CA ASP A 640 2.32 23.29 29.37
C ASP A 640 1.90 21.97 28.70
N LEU A 641 2.87 21.25 28.14
CA LEU A 641 2.81 19.80 27.95
C LEU A 641 4.18 19.20 28.29
N ASP A 642 4.57 19.36 29.56
CA ASP A 642 5.39 18.36 30.23
C ASP A 642 4.50 17.14 30.54
N GLY A 643 5.00 15.94 30.20
CA GLY A 643 4.41 14.68 30.67
C GLY A 643 3.85 13.76 29.59
N PHE A 644 4.66 13.37 28.61
CA PHE A 644 4.58 12.04 28.03
C PHE A 644 5.99 11.50 27.90
N ASP A 645 6.31 10.49 28.73
CA ASP A 645 7.58 9.78 28.73
C ASP A 645 8.04 9.47 27.29
N SER A 646 9.19 10.04 26.95
CA SER A 646 9.93 9.80 25.70
C SER A 646 10.92 8.64 25.82
N ASP A 647 10.87 7.86 26.90
CA ASP A 647 11.83 6.78 27.13
C ASP A 647 11.27 5.45 26.60
N LEU A 648 11.26 5.34 25.27
CA LEU A 648 11.26 4.04 24.60
C LEU A 648 12.53 3.95 23.78
N ASP A 649 13.52 3.31 24.38
CA ASP A 649 14.79 2.97 23.75
C ASP A 649 14.53 2.13 22.48
N PRO A 650 14.91 2.64 21.29
CA PRO A 650 14.72 1.92 20.03
C PRO A 650 15.50 0.60 19.96
N THR A 651 16.47 0.38 20.85
CA THR A 651 17.25 -0.87 20.90
C THR A 651 16.49 -2.05 21.52
N ILE A 652 15.36 -1.81 22.21
CA ILE A 652 14.54 -2.86 22.85
C ILE A 652 13.94 -3.84 21.81
N TRP A 653 13.95 -3.46 20.52
CA TRP A 653 13.37 -4.26 19.44
C TRP A 653 14.41 -4.85 18.48
N PHE A 654 15.70 -4.79 18.77
CA PHE A 654 16.77 -5.34 17.93
C PHE A 654 17.46 -6.58 18.50
#